data_AF-A0A931WDA0-F1
#
_entry.id   AF-A0A931WDA0-F1
#
_cell.length_a   1.000
_cell.length_b   1.000
_cell.length_c   1.000
_cell.angle_alpha   90.00
_cell.angle_beta   90.00
_cell.angle_gamma   90.00
#
_symmetry.space_group_name_H-M   'P 1'
#
loop_
_entity.id
_entity.type
_entity.pdbx_description
1 polymer ?
#
loop_
_entity_poly.entity_id
_entity_poly.type
_entity_poly.pdbx_seq_one_letter_code
_entity_poly.pdbx_strand_id
1 'polypeptide(L)'
;MLMNKNAKSNLKPTVFEFVSYKFEPRKKRIFFNYKQRFKNNSPIFFIETIILPKAVDFKEIPDGFLNKIFESLHLMLGISYYKFYCPPAVAIAKAGATLSEKEAEFWNTVYEKGLGEFFYRNKLDPGISPKFPFKKNIKSMAYRLESNNKCLVFMGGGKDSIVASELLREQKFDATAFFAETGKGSDLLNKIIKKTGLKSIKIRRILDEKVFDKHKYNGHIPISAVYAFLGVLAAVLYKHSYCVVANEYSSNFGNIKYKGQDVNHQWSKSSEFESLFQDYLRNFITPDVRYFSLLRPFYEIRIAEMFSKYKKYFLHFSSCNKNFKSVRENKGLWCLNCPKCVFNFILLSAFLSKKELFFIFKKNLYQEKNLLPLFCDILGFGKMKPFDCVGTFEEARAALFLASKKFKKDFMIKTFLPRVKKEKAIIENVFRINSAVNIPSRFRFSGVKKVLILGYGKEGKISKRYIEKKYPGLKIGIADAKFSKNYLGKQQDYDLAIKTPGIPKSLVKIPYTTATNIFFSEVERKGNKIIGITGSKGKSTTSSIIYSILKEARKNVVFLGNIGKPMLEALLRPIKKDAVFVVELSSAQLEDMDFSPDISVVTVLFPEHMDYHKGLDNYYLAKKNIINFQGKDDCFVYNPKSKESVKWLAGYKGKAIPFAKKITLDDSEILLKGEHNRQNIKAAIASAKILNIKDGIINKAIKKFKNLPHRLEFVGEFKGIEFYDDAISTTPESTIAAIKSIKNVDTILLGGEDRGYDFSQLAKAVKKYKIRNIVIFEESGKRILKAISGNFNIFKTRSMEEAVMFAYKYTKKGGVCLLSSASPSYSLWKNFEEKGDQFKKIVKKMARFTPTP
;
A
#
# COMPACT_ATOMS: atom_id res chain seq x y z
N MET A 1 43.46 43.31 12.09
CA MET A 1 43.16 43.21 13.53
C MET A 1 42.93 41.74 13.90
N LEU A 2 43.91 41.12 14.57
CA LEU A 2 43.89 39.73 15.00
C LEU A 2 42.86 39.56 16.13
N MET A 3 41.71 38.93 15.85
CA MET A 3 40.77 38.54 16.89
C MET A 3 41.34 37.41 17.75
N ASN A 4 41.41 37.69 19.05
CA ASN A 4 41.96 36.91 20.14
C ASN A 4 41.44 35.45 20.19
N LYS A 5 42.36 34.47 20.30
CA LYS A 5 42.05 33.02 20.40
C LYS A 5 41.22 32.63 21.64
N ASN A 6 41.10 33.51 22.63
CA ASN A 6 40.38 33.27 23.90
C ASN A 6 38.94 33.83 23.94
N ALA A 7 38.45 34.55 22.92
CA ALA A 7 37.13 35.21 23.00
C ALA A 7 35.92 34.28 22.69
N LYS A 8 36.12 33.12 22.04
CA LYS A 8 35.02 32.22 21.62
C LYS A 8 34.52 31.27 22.72
N SER A 9 35.21 31.14 23.86
CA SER A 9 34.77 30.31 24.99
C SER A 9 33.66 30.93 25.85
N ASN A 10 33.41 32.24 25.73
CA ASN A 10 32.42 32.98 26.54
C ASN A 10 31.04 33.20 25.86
N LEU A 11 30.82 32.65 24.66
CA LEU A 11 29.51 32.77 23.99
C LEU A 11 28.45 31.93 24.70
N LYS A 12 27.47 32.60 25.35
CA LYS A 12 26.28 31.99 25.96
C LYS A 12 25.08 32.11 25.00
N PRO A 13 24.82 31.11 24.14
CA PRO A 13 23.73 31.17 23.16
C PRO A 13 22.37 31.08 23.85
N THR A 14 21.41 31.90 23.41
CA THR A 14 20.08 32.01 24.03
C THR A 14 18.97 31.46 23.14
N VAL A 15 18.85 31.98 21.91
CA VAL A 15 17.81 31.57 20.96
C VAL A 15 18.34 31.49 19.53
N PHE A 16 17.89 30.49 18.79
CA PHE A 16 18.06 30.41 17.33
C PHE A 16 16.75 30.81 16.63
N GLU A 17 16.79 31.85 15.81
CA GLU A 17 15.63 32.44 15.16
C GLU A 17 15.59 32.07 13.67
N PHE A 18 14.45 31.52 13.24
CA PHE A 18 14.08 31.38 11.84
C PHE A 18 13.46 32.71 11.39
N VAL A 19 14.28 33.59 10.80
CA VAL A 19 13.95 35.01 10.61
C VAL A 19 12.94 35.22 9.46
N SER A 20 13.34 34.86 8.25
CA SER A 20 12.53 35.07 7.06
C SER A 20 12.99 34.20 5.89
N TYR A 21 12.15 34.09 4.87
CA TYR A 21 12.53 33.57 3.58
C TYR A 21 11.95 34.43 2.46
N LYS A 22 12.69 34.55 1.34
CA LYS A 22 12.30 35.35 0.18
C LYS A 22 12.45 34.51 -1.08
N PHE A 23 11.41 34.46 -1.90
CA PHE A 23 11.45 33.78 -3.19
C PHE A 23 11.52 34.80 -4.33
N GLU A 24 12.53 34.66 -5.19
CA GLU A 24 12.72 35.46 -6.40
C GLU A 24 12.55 34.55 -7.64
N PRO A 25 11.31 34.33 -8.12
CA PRO A 25 11.01 33.33 -9.15
C PRO A 25 11.73 33.59 -10.47
N ARG A 26 11.76 34.86 -10.94
CA ARG A 26 12.48 35.26 -12.16
C ARG A 26 13.99 34.98 -12.08
N LYS A 27 14.57 35.13 -10.89
CA LYS A 27 15.99 34.86 -10.61
C LYS A 27 16.26 33.40 -10.23
N LYS A 28 15.22 32.56 -10.10
CA LYS A 28 15.29 31.15 -9.72
C LYS A 28 15.97 30.94 -8.36
N ARG A 29 15.79 31.87 -7.42
CA ARG A 29 16.49 31.87 -6.12
C ARG A 29 15.51 31.97 -4.95
N ILE A 30 15.78 31.21 -3.90
CA ILE A 30 15.08 31.30 -2.62
C ILE A 30 16.12 31.56 -1.53
N PHE A 31 15.91 32.57 -0.71
CA PHE A 31 16.77 32.94 0.41
C PHE A 31 16.12 32.50 1.71
N PHE A 32 16.92 31.97 2.63
CA PHE A 32 16.53 31.59 3.99
C PHE A 32 17.45 32.28 4.99
N ASN A 33 16.89 33.13 5.84
CA ASN A 33 17.63 33.93 6.81
C ASN A 33 17.47 33.35 8.22
N TYR A 34 18.58 33.29 8.95
CA TYR A 34 18.65 32.79 10.31
C TYR A 34 19.43 33.75 11.19
N LYS A 35 19.15 33.71 12.50
CA LYS A 35 19.83 34.54 13.49
C LYS A 35 20.09 33.76 14.77
N GLN A 36 21.33 33.76 15.23
CA GLN A 36 21.73 33.22 16.54
C GLN A 36 21.93 34.37 17.52
N ARG A 37 21.23 34.36 18.66
CA ARG A 37 21.41 35.34 19.74
C ARG A 37 22.26 34.80 20.88
N PHE A 38 22.86 35.72 21.63
CA PHE A 38 23.67 35.47 22.81
C PHE A 38 23.26 36.41 23.93
N LYS A 39 23.50 36.05 25.20
CA LYS A 39 23.08 36.86 26.35
C LYS A 39 23.75 38.25 26.38
N ASN A 40 25.04 38.32 26.06
CA ASN A 40 25.85 39.55 26.15
C ASN A 40 26.74 39.78 24.90
N ASN A 41 26.35 39.28 23.73
CA ASN A 41 27.12 39.43 22.49
C ASN A 41 26.19 39.75 21.32
N SER A 42 26.72 40.46 20.32
CA SER A 42 26.02 40.74 19.07
C SER A 42 25.54 39.44 18.40
N PRO A 43 24.34 39.45 17.82
CA PRO A 43 23.81 38.27 17.13
C PRO A 43 24.62 37.94 15.86
N ILE A 44 24.65 36.66 15.51
CA ILE A 44 25.24 36.18 14.25
C ILE A 44 24.11 35.88 13.26
N PHE A 45 24.27 36.34 12.02
CA PHE A 45 23.31 36.13 10.94
C PHE A 45 23.86 35.14 9.90
N PHE A 46 22.97 34.27 9.43
CA PHE A 46 23.26 33.30 8.36
C PHE A 46 22.23 33.40 7.25
N ILE A 47 22.70 33.24 6.00
CA ILE A 47 21.85 33.20 4.81
C ILE A 47 22.17 31.95 4.01
N GLU A 48 21.16 31.10 3.79
CA GLU A 48 21.24 29.99 2.83
C GLU A 48 20.47 30.35 1.56
N THR A 49 21.06 30.10 0.39
CA THR A 49 20.41 30.31 -0.90
C THR A 49 20.19 29.00 -1.64
N ILE A 50 18.96 28.79 -2.09
CA ILE A 50 18.57 27.69 -2.97
C ILE A 50 18.41 28.22 -4.40
N ILE A 51 19.07 27.57 -5.37
CA ILE A 51 18.97 27.89 -6.79
C ILE A 51 18.20 26.76 -7.50
N LEU A 52 17.13 27.15 -8.19
CA LEU A 52 16.31 26.26 -9.02
C LEU A 52 16.89 26.14 -10.44
N PRO A 53 16.77 24.97 -11.09
CA PRO A 53 17.36 24.76 -12.41
C PRO A 53 16.65 25.52 -13.53
N LYS A 54 15.34 25.74 -13.41
CA LYS A 54 14.49 26.37 -14.42
C LYS A 54 13.45 27.27 -13.75
N ALA A 55 12.98 28.29 -14.48
CA ALA A 55 11.80 29.05 -14.08
C ALA A 55 10.59 28.12 -14.00
N VAL A 56 9.65 28.44 -13.12
CA VAL A 56 8.48 27.61 -12.81
C VAL A 56 7.23 28.37 -13.22
N ASP A 57 6.26 27.65 -13.78
CA ASP A 57 4.90 28.16 -13.98
C ASP A 57 4.10 27.90 -12.71
N PHE A 58 3.55 28.98 -12.14
CA PHE A 58 2.85 28.95 -10.86
C PHE A 58 1.33 28.85 -11.02
N LYS A 59 0.79 28.91 -12.25
CA LYS A 59 -0.67 28.96 -12.48
C LYS A 59 -1.45 27.82 -11.83
N GLU A 60 -0.81 26.65 -11.69
CA GLU A 60 -1.43 25.44 -11.13
C GLU A 60 -1.07 25.20 -9.65
N ILE A 61 -0.32 26.09 -9.02
CA ILE A 61 0.07 25.95 -7.60
C ILE A 61 -0.90 26.78 -6.75
N PRO A 62 -1.64 26.16 -5.81
CA PRO A 62 -2.59 26.88 -4.96
C PRO A 62 -1.93 28.00 -4.15
N ASP A 63 -2.68 29.08 -3.93
CA ASP A 63 -2.25 30.20 -3.12
C ASP A 63 -1.84 29.76 -1.70
N GLY A 64 -0.72 30.30 -1.23
CA GLY A 64 -0.14 29.96 0.07
C GLY A 64 0.59 28.60 0.14
N PHE A 65 0.45 27.72 -0.85
CA PHE A 65 1.07 26.38 -0.79
C PHE A 65 2.60 26.44 -0.77
N LEU A 66 3.21 27.29 -1.62
CA LEU A 66 4.66 27.48 -1.61
C LEU A 66 5.17 28.05 -0.28
N ASN A 67 4.40 28.93 0.36
CA ASN A 67 4.78 29.45 1.68
C ASN A 67 4.86 28.31 2.70
N LYS A 68 3.96 27.33 2.64
CA LYS A 68 4.01 26.17 3.54
C LYS A 68 5.23 25.29 3.29
N ILE A 69 5.57 25.03 2.02
CA ILE A 69 6.79 24.28 1.67
C ILE A 69 8.04 25.04 2.11
N PHE A 70 8.08 26.36 1.91
CA PHE A 70 9.21 27.19 2.30
C PHE A 70 9.36 27.29 3.82
N GLU A 71 8.27 27.34 4.58
CA GLU A 71 8.31 27.25 6.04
C GLU A 71 8.99 25.94 6.47
N SER A 72 8.54 24.79 5.99
CA SER A 72 9.15 23.50 6.32
C SER A 72 10.61 23.41 5.88
N LEU A 73 10.93 23.94 4.70
CA LEU A 73 12.30 23.96 4.20
C LEU A 73 13.20 24.89 5.04
N HIS A 74 12.69 26.02 5.50
CA HIS A 74 13.39 26.95 6.40
C HIS A 74 13.79 26.23 7.70
N LEU A 75 12.86 25.48 8.28
CA LEU A 75 13.10 24.66 9.48
C LEU A 75 14.10 23.53 9.24
N MET A 76 13.99 22.81 8.12
CA MET A 76 14.93 21.73 7.80
C MET A 76 16.35 22.26 7.51
N LEU A 77 16.51 23.31 6.71
CA LEU A 77 17.82 23.86 6.36
C LEU A 77 18.52 24.49 7.57
N GLY A 78 17.74 25.10 8.47
CA GLY A 78 18.22 25.75 9.70
C GLY A 78 19.00 24.83 10.64
N ILE A 79 18.78 23.51 10.55
CA ILE A 79 19.50 22.51 11.34
C ILE A 79 21.03 22.62 11.17
N SER A 80 21.46 23.06 9.99
CA SER A 80 22.88 23.23 9.63
C SER A 80 23.55 24.33 10.44
N TYR A 81 22.78 25.36 10.85
CA TYR A 81 23.27 26.53 11.58
C TYR A 81 22.97 26.46 13.07
N TYR A 82 21.81 25.90 13.45
CA TYR A 82 21.44 25.65 14.85
C TYR A 82 22.53 24.86 15.60
N LYS A 83 23.08 23.82 14.95
CA LYS A 83 24.08 22.93 15.55
C LYS A 83 25.37 23.62 15.99
N PHE A 84 25.68 24.80 15.44
CA PHE A 84 26.95 25.47 15.76
C PHE A 84 27.03 25.91 17.22
N TYR A 85 25.86 26.17 17.84
CA TYR A 85 25.77 26.70 19.19
C TYR A 85 24.76 25.98 20.09
N CYS A 86 23.81 25.22 19.53
CA CYS A 86 22.78 24.48 20.27
C CYS A 86 22.08 25.32 21.37
N PRO A 87 21.49 26.49 21.04
CA PRO A 87 20.78 27.26 22.05
C PRO A 87 19.61 26.46 22.65
N PRO A 88 19.23 26.76 23.91
CA PRO A 88 18.13 26.10 24.59
C PRO A 88 16.75 26.42 23.99
N ALA A 89 16.61 27.53 23.23
CA ALA A 89 15.36 27.95 22.63
C ALA A 89 15.47 28.13 21.10
N VAL A 90 14.35 27.92 20.42
CA VAL A 90 14.14 28.27 19.01
C VAL A 90 12.92 29.18 18.88
N ALA A 91 12.99 30.14 17.95
CA ALA A 91 11.86 31.02 17.65
C ALA A 91 11.62 31.08 16.14
N ILE A 92 10.35 31.06 15.74
CA ILE A 92 9.92 31.21 14.36
C ILE A 92 9.43 32.65 14.22
N ALA A 93 10.31 33.55 13.79
CA ALA A 93 10.09 34.99 13.90
C ALA A 93 9.26 35.58 12.73
N LYS A 94 8.95 34.79 11.70
CA LYS A 94 8.10 35.22 10.60
C LYS A 94 6.65 35.41 11.08
N ALA A 95 6.13 36.62 10.97
CA ALA A 95 4.73 36.94 11.28
C ALA A 95 3.77 36.00 10.52
N GLY A 96 2.94 35.25 11.26
CA GLY A 96 1.95 34.31 10.73
C GLY A 96 2.42 32.85 10.56
N ALA A 97 3.71 32.54 10.73
CA ALA A 97 4.18 31.15 10.79
C ALA A 97 3.94 30.60 12.20
N THR A 98 3.07 29.61 12.34
CA THR A 98 2.78 28.97 13.63
C THR A 98 2.56 27.49 13.42
N LEU A 99 3.36 26.68 14.11
CA LEU A 99 3.22 25.24 14.06
C LEU A 99 2.01 24.79 14.87
N SER A 100 1.31 23.78 14.37
CA SER A 100 0.46 22.94 15.21
C SER A 100 1.32 22.07 16.13
N GLU A 101 0.71 21.53 17.19
CA GLU A 101 1.36 20.60 18.13
C GLU A 101 2.02 19.43 17.41
N LYS A 102 1.31 18.81 16.46
CA LYS A 102 1.82 17.70 15.65
C LYS A 102 2.98 18.07 14.73
N GLU A 103 3.01 19.29 14.20
CA GLU A 103 4.15 19.76 13.42
C GLU A 103 5.37 20.01 14.32
N ALA A 104 5.17 20.58 15.51
CA ALA A 104 6.24 20.75 16.47
C ALA A 104 6.80 19.40 16.96
N GLU A 105 5.96 18.41 17.23
CA GLU A 105 6.39 17.03 17.53
C GLU A 105 7.26 16.44 16.40
N PHE A 106 6.84 16.62 15.15
CA PHE A 106 7.63 16.21 13.98
C PHE A 106 9.01 16.87 13.99
N TRP A 107 9.09 18.20 14.14
CA TRP A 107 10.36 18.93 14.09
C TRP A 107 11.26 18.64 15.29
N ASN A 108 10.69 18.49 16.49
CA ASN A 108 11.40 18.02 17.68
C ASN A 108 12.07 16.68 17.39
N THR A 109 11.33 15.71 16.85
CA THR A 109 11.84 14.38 16.50
C THR A 109 12.95 14.46 15.45
N VAL A 110 12.78 15.28 14.40
CA VAL A 110 13.78 15.45 13.34
C VAL A 110 15.10 16.01 13.88
N TYR A 111 15.06 17.00 14.77
CA TYR A 111 16.26 17.58 15.35
C TYR A 111 16.91 16.64 16.36
N GLU A 112 16.13 16.02 17.23
CA GLU A 112 16.62 15.11 18.26
C GLU A 112 17.30 13.87 17.64
N LYS A 113 16.57 13.13 16.81
CA LYS A 113 17.09 11.88 16.20
C LYS A 113 18.04 12.16 15.05
N GLY A 114 17.79 13.20 14.26
CA GLY A 114 18.65 13.58 13.14
C GLY A 114 20.04 14.08 13.57
N LEU A 115 20.14 14.69 14.75
CA LEU A 115 21.42 15.12 15.34
C LEU A 115 22.01 14.12 16.35
N GLY A 116 21.47 12.91 16.46
CA GLY A 116 21.94 11.91 17.43
C GLY A 116 23.45 11.62 17.34
N GLU A 117 24.00 11.44 16.12
CA GLU A 117 25.46 11.27 15.93
C GLU A 117 26.23 12.53 16.33
N PHE A 118 25.68 13.72 16.05
CA PHE A 118 26.28 14.99 16.41
C PHE A 118 26.35 15.15 17.94
N PHE A 119 25.27 14.83 18.67
CA PHE A 119 25.27 14.87 20.14
C PHE A 119 26.26 13.88 20.73
N TYR A 120 26.29 12.64 20.23
CA TYR A 120 27.25 11.63 20.65
C TYR A 120 28.70 12.09 20.46
N ARG A 121 29.06 12.57 19.26
CA ARG A 121 30.44 12.99 18.95
C ARG A 121 30.90 14.21 19.73
N ASN A 122 29.99 15.13 20.05
CA ASN A 122 30.29 16.32 20.83
C ASN A 122 30.09 16.10 22.34
N LYS A 123 29.78 14.87 22.78
CA LYS A 123 29.48 14.51 24.20
C LYS A 123 28.40 15.40 24.83
N LEU A 124 27.41 15.82 24.03
CA LEU A 124 26.30 16.65 24.46
C LEU A 124 25.19 15.78 25.05
N ASP A 125 24.34 16.39 25.88
CA ASP A 125 23.08 15.76 26.29
C ASP A 125 22.04 15.90 25.16
N PRO A 126 21.44 14.81 24.66
CA PRO A 126 20.35 14.91 23.68
C PRO A 126 19.17 15.76 24.15
N GLY A 127 18.97 15.91 25.47
CA GLY A 127 17.95 16.78 26.05
C GLY A 127 18.11 18.27 25.72
N ILE A 128 19.27 18.70 25.21
CA ILE A 128 19.48 20.08 24.70
C ILE A 128 18.79 20.34 23.36
N SER A 129 18.26 19.30 22.71
CA SER A 129 17.54 19.42 21.44
C SER A 129 16.43 20.47 21.54
N PRO A 130 16.22 21.27 20.48
CA PRO A 130 15.30 22.39 20.55
C PRO A 130 13.86 21.90 20.72
N LYS A 131 13.07 22.66 21.47
CA LYS A 131 11.61 22.50 21.55
C LYS A 131 10.96 23.55 20.66
N PHE A 132 10.36 23.09 19.56
CA PHE A 132 9.68 23.96 18.62
C PHE A 132 8.39 24.53 19.23
N PRO A 133 8.19 25.87 19.19
CA PRO A 133 6.97 26.49 19.70
C PRO A 133 5.77 26.12 18.82
N PHE A 134 4.61 25.94 19.45
CA PHE A 134 3.35 25.64 18.76
C PHE A 134 2.17 26.38 19.38
N LYS A 135 1.06 26.43 18.65
CA LYS A 135 -0.23 26.93 19.17
C LYS A 135 -1.26 25.80 19.17
N LYS A 136 -2.00 25.69 20.27
CA LYS A 136 -3.10 24.72 20.42
C LYS A 136 -4.23 25.03 19.44
N ASN A 137 -4.97 23.99 19.05
CA ASN A 137 -6.17 24.07 18.21
C ASN A 137 -5.98 24.59 16.77
N ILE A 138 -4.75 24.61 16.24
CA ILE A 138 -4.53 24.81 14.80
C ILE A 138 -5.00 23.58 14.02
N LYS A 139 -5.95 23.76 13.09
CA LYS A 139 -6.38 22.69 12.19
C LYS A 139 -5.28 22.38 11.17
N SER A 140 -5.00 21.09 10.97
CA SER A 140 -4.12 20.64 9.88
C SER A 140 -4.71 21.01 8.51
N MET A 141 -3.92 21.65 7.66
CA MET A 141 -4.28 21.94 6.29
C MET A 141 -3.20 21.39 5.36
N ALA A 142 -3.63 20.56 4.39
CA ALA A 142 -2.80 20.10 3.29
C ALA A 142 -3.42 20.57 1.97
N TYR A 143 -2.55 20.87 1.01
CA TYR A 143 -2.92 21.36 -0.31
C TYR A 143 -3.07 20.20 -1.29
N ARG A 144 -4.01 20.35 -2.23
CA ARG A 144 -4.24 19.36 -3.29
C ARG A 144 -3.55 19.78 -4.59
N LEU A 145 -3.00 18.79 -5.28
CA LEU A 145 -2.43 18.94 -6.61
C LEU A 145 -3.06 17.92 -7.56
N GLU A 146 -2.97 18.20 -8.86
CA GLU A 146 -3.26 17.18 -9.86
C GLU A 146 -2.24 16.04 -9.76
N SER A 147 -2.73 14.84 -9.47
CA SER A 147 -1.89 13.64 -9.37
C SER A 147 -1.52 13.12 -10.75
N ASN A 148 -0.30 12.59 -10.89
CA ASN A 148 0.20 12.02 -12.14
C ASN A 148 1.14 10.82 -11.90
N ASN A 149 1.72 10.29 -12.97
CA ASN A 149 2.54 9.08 -12.92
C ASN A 149 4.05 9.32 -12.94
N LYS A 150 4.48 10.59 -12.83
CA LYS A 150 5.89 10.96 -12.93
C LYS A 150 6.61 10.70 -11.61
N CYS A 151 7.79 10.11 -11.73
CA CYS A 151 8.68 9.75 -10.64
C CYS A 151 9.89 10.69 -10.61
N LEU A 152 10.18 11.26 -9.46
CA LEU A 152 11.39 12.00 -9.16
C LEU A 152 12.34 11.07 -8.40
N VAL A 153 13.33 10.49 -9.09
CA VAL A 153 14.24 9.49 -8.52
C VAL A 153 15.52 10.15 -7.99
N PHE A 154 15.83 9.93 -6.72
CA PHE A 154 16.94 10.60 -6.04
C PHE A 154 18.27 9.93 -6.38
N MET A 155 19.22 10.70 -6.92
CA MET A 155 20.51 10.23 -7.39
C MET A 155 21.64 10.62 -6.43
N GLY A 156 22.32 9.62 -5.87
CA GLY A 156 23.43 9.79 -4.92
C GLY A 156 24.81 9.33 -5.45
N GLY A 157 24.85 8.77 -6.66
CA GLY A 157 26.08 8.36 -7.35
C GLY A 157 26.65 6.99 -6.92
N GLY A 158 26.07 6.41 -5.87
CA GLY A 158 26.29 5.03 -5.48
C GLY A 158 25.41 4.03 -6.25
N LYS A 159 25.66 2.74 -6.00
CA LYS A 159 24.95 1.62 -6.62
C LYS A 159 23.43 1.66 -6.38
N ASP A 160 23.00 2.13 -5.22
CA ASP A 160 21.59 2.02 -4.79
C ASP A 160 20.68 2.89 -5.65
N SER A 161 21.04 4.17 -5.83
CA SER A 161 20.30 5.07 -6.73
C SER A 161 20.30 4.59 -8.19
N ILE A 162 21.37 3.91 -8.63
CA ILE A 162 21.42 3.30 -9.95
C ILE A 162 20.39 2.17 -10.03
N VAL A 163 20.41 1.22 -9.09
CA VAL A 163 19.44 0.11 -9.06
C VAL A 163 18.00 0.64 -9.03
N ALA A 164 17.70 1.63 -8.19
CA ALA A 164 16.36 2.24 -8.16
C ALA A 164 15.96 2.84 -9.52
N SER A 165 16.87 3.58 -10.18
CA SER A 165 16.60 4.16 -11.50
C SER A 165 16.39 3.11 -12.60
N GLU A 166 17.14 2.00 -12.54
CA GLU A 166 17.03 0.91 -13.51
C GLU A 166 15.73 0.13 -13.31
N LEU A 167 15.34 -0.16 -12.06
CA LEU A 167 14.06 -0.83 -11.75
C LEU A 167 12.85 0.00 -12.25
N LEU A 168 12.88 1.33 -12.07
CA LEU A 168 11.86 2.21 -12.62
C LEU A 168 11.82 2.15 -14.15
N ARG A 169 12.98 2.12 -14.81
CA ARG A 169 13.07 2.02 -16.28
C ARG A 169 12.56 0.68 -16.79
N GLU A 170 12.92 -0.43 -16.16
CA GLU A 170 12.46 -1.79 -16.51
C GLU A 170 10.93 -1.89 -16.46
N GLN A 171 10.30 -1.19 -15.51
CA GLN A 171 8.85 -1.13 -15.37
C GLN A 171 8.19 0.02 -16.16
N LYS A 172 8.96 0.73 -16.99
CA LYS A 172 8.49 1.82 -17.87
C LYS A 172 7.82 2.98 -17.11
N PHE A 173 8.30 3.31 -15.91
CA PHE A 173 7.88 4.54 -15.23
C PHE A 173 8.53 5.76 -15.88
N ASP A 174 7.79 6.87 -15.97
CA ASP A 174 8.32 8.17 -16.38
C ASP A 174 9.14 8.75 -15.23
N ALA A 175 10.46 8.56 -15.29
CA ALA A 175 11.39 8.94 -14.23
C ALA A 175 12.24 10.16 -14.62
N THR A 176 12.45 11.06 -13.67
CA THR A 176 13.37 12.19 -13.75
C THR A 176 14.36 12.10 -12.60
N ALA A 177 15.66 12.16 -12.90
CA ALA A 177 16.71 12.16 -11.89
C ALA A 177 16.67 13.46 -11.08
N PHE A 178 16.69 13.36 -9.76
CA PHE A 178 16.81 14.49 -8.85
C PHE A 178 18.08 14.39 -8.03
N PHE A 179 18.77 15.51 -7.88
CA PHE A 179 19.87 15.62 -6.94
C PHE A 179 20.02 17.07 -6.48
N ALA A 180 20.47 17.20 -5.23
CA ALA A 180 20.84 18.47 -4.64
C ALA A 180 22.36 18.56 -4.55
N GLU A 181 22.92 19.69 -4.96
CA GLU A 181 24.35 19.96 -4.93
C GLU A 181 24.66 21.03 -3.88
N THR A 182 25.63 20.76 -3.01
CA THR A 182 26.10 21.72 -2.00
C THR A 182 27.56 22.03 -2.29
N GLY A 183 27.88 23.27 -2.70
CA GLY A 183 29.26 23.67 -3.04
C GLY A 183 29.66 23.43 -4.51
N LYS A 184 30.82 22.80 -4.75
CA LYS A 184 31.36 22.52 -6.10
C LYS A 184 30.60 21.38 -6.80
N GLY A 185 30.59 21.44 -8.14
CA GLY A 185 30.01 20.46 -9.06
C GLY A 185 30.38 19.01 -8.75
N SER A 186 29.43 18.05 -8.77
CA SER A 186 29.76 16.61 -8.75
C SER A 186 29.83 16.01 -10.15
N ASP A 187 31.03 15.89 -10.71
CA ASP A 187 31.27 15.22 -12.00
C ASP A 187 30.82 13.75 -12.00
N LEU A 188 30.94 13.09 -10.86
CA LEU A 188 30.48 11.72 -10.65
C LEU A 188 28.98 11.59 -10.95
N LEU A 189 28.17 12.42 -10.30
CA LEU A 189 26.71 12.41 -10.46
C LEU A 189 26.31 12.74 -11.90
N ASN A 190 26.91 13.76 -12.50
CA ASN A 190 26.63 14.16 -13.88
C ASN A 190 26.90 13.01 -14.86
N LYS A 191 28.05 12.31 -14.72
CA LYS A 191 28.40 11.16 -15.58
C LYS A 191 27.40 10.01 -15.42
N ILE A 192 27.00 9.69 -14.19
CA ILE A 192 26.03 8.61 -13.93
C ILE A 192 24.67 8.94 -14.53
N ILE A 193 24.14 10.15 -14.29
CA ILE A 193 22.85 10.58 -14.83
C ILE A 193 22.86 10.56 -16.36
N LYS A 194 23.96 10.99 -17.00
CA LYS A 194 24.11 10.85 -18.45
C LYS A 194 24.03 9.39 -18.91
N LYS A 195 24.58 8.44 -18.13
CA LYS A 195 24.51 6.99 -18.43
C LYS A 195 23.15 6.35 -18.15
N THR A 196 22.35 6.91 -17.24
CA THR A 196 20.96 6.46 -17.04
C THR A 196 20.05 6.86 -18.19
N GLY A 197 20.39 7.97 -18.88
CA GLY A 197 19.57 8.55 -19.95
C GLY A 197 18.36 9.34 -19.43
N LEU A 198 18.28 9.56 -18.12
CA LEU A 198 17.18 10.30 -17.50
C LEU A 198 17.36 11.81 -17.69
N LYS A 199 16.25 12.52 -17.87
CA LYS A 199 16.19 13.97 -17.62
C LYS A 199 16.55 14.23 -16.17
N SER A 200 17.10 15.41 -15.85
CA SER A 200 17.47 15.75 -14.48
C SER A 200 16.94 17.09 -14.01
N ILE A 201 16.64 17.14 -12.71
CA ILE A 201 16.33 18.33 -11.93
C ILE A 201 17.42 18.46 -10.88
N LYS A 202 18.22 19.50 -11.03
CA LYS A 202 19.34 19.82 -10.14
C LYS A 202 19.00 21.05 -9.33
N ILE A 203 18.91 20.92 -8.01
CA ILE A 203 18.83 22.06 -7.09
C ILE A 203 20.22 22.33 -6.52
N ARG A 204 20.67 23.59 -6.55
CA ARG A 204 21.95 23.98 -5.94
C ARG A 204 21.70 24.71 -4.61
N ARG A 205 22.45 24.32 -3.59
CA ARG A 205 22.50 24.94 -2.27
C ARG A 205 23.79 25.75 -2.15
N ILE A 206 23.65 27.01 -1.78
CA ILE A 206 24.75 27.90 -1.41
C ILE A 206 24.61 28.14 0.09
N LEU A 207 25.52 27.54 0.85
CA LEU A 207 25.61 27.74 2.29
C LEU A 207 26.22 29.11 2.59
N ASP A 208 25.90 29.70 3.74
CA ASP A 208 26.59 30.89 4.23
C ASP A 208 28.09 30.59 4.38
N GLU A 209 28.96 31.53 4.01
CA GLU A 209 30.42 31.35 4.10
C GLU A 209 30.87 31.05 5.53
N LYS A 210 30.16 31.59 6.53
CA LYS A 210 30.44 31.33 7.94
C LYS A 210 30.29 29.87 8.33
N VAL A 211 29.62 29.02 7.53
CA VAL A 211 29.57 27.56 7.78
C VAL A 211 30.96 26.93 7.82
N PHE A 212 31.93 27.52 7.10
CA PHE A 212 33.30 27.02 7.04
C PHE A 212 34.21 27.56 8.15
N ASP A 213 33.70 28.48 8.99
CA ASP A 213 34.41 28.99 10.15
C ASP A 213 34.56 27.95 11.27
N LYS A 214 35.46 28.22 12.21
CA LYS A 214 35.55 27.45 13.45
C LYS A 214 34.41 27.84 14.41
N HIS A 215 33.48 26.89 14.61
CA HIS A 215 32.35 26.97 15.54
C HIS A 215 32.59 26.22 16.86
N LYS A 216 31.70 26.43 17.84
CA LYS A 216 31.73 25.74 19.14
C LYS A 216 31.56 24.23 18.98
N TYR A 217 30.60 23.82 18.14
CA TYR A 217 30.35 22.42 17.83
C TYR A 217 30.42 22.18 16.32
N ASN A 218 30.88 20.98 15.95
CA ASN A 218 30.95 20.53 14.56
C ASN A 218 30.45 19.09 14.47
N GLY A 219 29.92 18.69 13.31
CA GLY A 219 29.51 17.31 13.11
C GLY A 219 28.47 17.10 12.03
N HIS A 220 28.02 15.85 11.95
CA HIS A 220 27.06 15.36 10.98
C HIS A 220 25.70 16.06 11.12
N ILE A 221 25.01 16.23 9.99
CA ILE A 221 23.61 16.65 9.94
C ILE A 221 22.85 15.62 9.10
N PRO A 222 21.53 15.47 9.27
CA PRO A 222 20.72 14.55 8.49
C PRO A 222 20.53 15.07 7.05
N ILE A 223 21.58 14.99 6.22
CA ILE A 223 21.59 15.53 4.86
C ILE A 223 20.54 14.87 3.97
N SER A 224 20.21 13.60 4.20
CA SER A 224 19.16 12.90 3.45
C SER A 224 17.77 13.49 3.72
N ALA A 225 17.52 13.99 4.94
CA ALA A 225 16.28 14.70 5.26
C ALA A 225 16.23 16.06 4.55
N VAL A 226 17.34 16.81 4.50
CA VAL A 226 17.44 18.03 3.70
C VAL A 226 17.09 17.75 2.23
N TYR A 227 17.65 16.69 1.66
CA TYR A 227 17.36 16.30 0.28
C TYR A 227 15.91 15.88 0.09
N ALA A 228 15.30 15.20 1.07
CA ALA A 228 13.88 14.83 1.03
C ALA A 228 12.98 16.07 0.88
N PHE A 229 13.20 17.10 1.71
CA PHE A 229 12.44 18.37 1.61
C PHE A 229 12.69 19.12 0.28
N LEU A 230 13.95 19.17 -0.19
CA LEU A 230 14.26 19.78 -1.49
C LEU A 230 13.65 19.00 -2.66
N GLY A 231 13.58 17.67 -2.55
CA GLY A 231 12.95 16.83 -3.56
C GLY A 231 11.43 16.99 -3.58
N VAL A 232 10.78 17.20 -2.42
CA VAL A 232 9.36 17.58 -2.38
C VAL A 232 9.12 18.94 -3.03
N LEU A 233 9.96 19.94 -2.75
CA LEU A 233 9.91 21.21 -3.45
C LEU A 233 10.03 21.02 -4.97
N ALA A 234 11.01 20.24 -5.43
CA ALA A 234 11.19 19.92 -6.84
C ALA A 234 9.97 19.19 -7.43
N ALA A 235 9.41 18.22 -6.72
CA ALA A 235 8.26 17.45 -7.16
C ALA A 235 7.03 18.35 -7.36
N VAL A 236 6.76 19.26 -6.43
CA VAL A 236 5.66 20.23 -6.55
C VAL A 236 5.90 21.18 -7.73
N LEU A 237 7.08 21.81 -7.81
CA LEU A 237 7.38 22.80 -8.84
C LEU A 237 7.44 22.21 -10.26
N TYR A 238 7.82 20.93 -10.39
CA TYR A 238 8.03 20.26 -11.69
C TYR A 238 7.01 19.16 -11.98
N LYS A 239 5.90 19.13 -11.22
CA LYS A 239 4.73 18.27 -11.40
C LYS A 239 5.04 16.77 -11.36
N HIS A 240 5.69 16.30 -10.30
CA HIS A 240 5.90 14.87 -10.01
C HIS A 240 5.09 14.45 -8.78
N SER A 241 4.45 13.28 -8.83
CA SER A 241 3.67 12.76 -7.70
C SER A 241 4.44 11.74 -6.84
N TYR A 242 5.60 11.26 -7.29
CA TYR A 242 6.37 10.25 -6.58
C TYR A 242 7.81 10.68 -6.35
N CYS A 243 8.20 10.90 -5.09
CA CYS A 243 9.59 11.09 -4.68
C CYS A 243 10.18 9.73 -4.31
N VAL A 244 11.02 9.18 -5.19
CA VAL A 244 11.56 7.82 -5.06
C VAL A 244 13.00 7.88 -4.58
N VAL A 245 13.25 7.46 -3.33
CA VAL A 245 14.60 7.29 -2.79
C VAL A 245 15.05 5.83 -2.85
N ALA A 246 16.33 5.60 -2.61
CA ALA A 246 16.99 4.31 -2.77
C ALA A 246 17.65 3.84 -1.46
N ASN A 247 16.94 3.96 -0.34
CA ASN A 247 17.43 3.53 0.97
C ASN A 247 17.08 2.05 1.23
N GLU A 248 18.09 1.25 1.51
CA GLU A 248 18.02 -0.17 1.84
C GLU A 248 17.38 -0.45 3.21
N TYR A 249 17.03 -1.72 3.46
CA TYR A 249 16.54 -2.17 4.77
C TYR A 249 17.57 -1.96 5.89
N SER A 250 18.86 -2.08 5.55
CA SER A 250 19.98 -1.99 6.48
C SER A 250 20.14 -0.63 7.15
N SER A 251 19.55 0.44 6.59
CA SER A 251 19.56 1.78 7.19
C SER A 251 18.71 1.89 8.47
N ASN A 252 17.92 0.86 8.78
CA ASN A 252 17.13 0.78 10.01
C ASN A 252 17.98 0.46 11.25
N PHE A 253 19.17 -0.12 11.07
CA PHE A 253 19.98 -0.59 12.19
C PHE A 253 20.95 0.50 12.67
N GLY A 254 20.78 0.92 13.93
CA GLY A 254 21.63 1.89 14.61
C GLY A 254 23.00 1.36 15.01
N ASN A 255 23.84 2.23 15.58
CA ASN A 255 25.24 1.92 15.87
C ASN A 255 25.55 1.81 17.36
N ILE A 256 24.91 2.62 18.21
CA ILE A 256 25.28 2.73 19.63
C ILE A 256 24.11 3.21 20.49
N LYS A 257 24.08 2.81 21.76
CA LYS A 257 23.28 3.43 22.82
C LYS A 257 24.07 4.56 23.48
N TYR A 258 23.48 5.74 23.59
CA TYR A 258 24.11 6.90 24.23
C TYR A 258 23.10 7.60 25.13
N LYS A 259 23.43 7.72 26.42
CA LYS A 259 22.56 8.33 27.46
C LYS A 259 21.10 7.84 27.42
N GLY A 260 20.91 6.52 27.27
CA GLY A 260 19.59 5.90 27.22
C GLY A 260 18.86 5.97 25.87
N GLN A 261 19.43 6.62 24.85
CA GLN A 261 18.86 6.71 23.49
C GLN A 261 19.63 5.86 22.48
N ASP A 262 18.92 5.21 21.55
CA ASP A 262 19.52 4.53 20.41
C ASP A 262 19.92 5.55 19.33
N VAL A 263 21.22 5.66 19.06
CA VAL A 263 21.76 6.56 18.04
C VAL A 263 21.94 5.82 16.72
N ASN A 264 21.09 6.16 15.75
CA ASN A 264 21.23 5.73 14.36
C ASN A 264 21.83 6.86 13.51
N HIS A 265 23.08 6.67 13.07
CA HIS A 265 23.78 7.66 12.21
C HIS A 265 23.10 7.88 10.84
N GLN A 266 22.25 6.93 10.42
CA GLN A 266 21.45 6.99 9.20
C GLN A 266 19.96 7.18 9.49
N TRP A 267 19.58 7.74 10.63
CA TRP A 267 18.16 7.87 10.99
C TRP A 267 17.29 8.48 9.89
N SER A 268 17.77 9.52 9.20
CA SER A 268 17.08 10.16 8.06
C SER A 268 16.94 9.30 6.79
N LYS A 269 17.47 8.08 6.80
CA LYS A 269 17.30 7.06 5.76
C LYS A 269 16.50 5.85 6.26
N SER A 270 16.12 5.80 7.53
CA SER A 270 15.38 4.68 8.12
C SER A 270 13.91 4.67 7.68
N SER A 271 13.22 3.54 7.89
CA SER A 271 11.77 3.43 7.68
C SER A 271 10.98 4.28 8.68
N GLU A 272 11.55 4.55 9.86
CA GLU A 272 10.94 5.45 10.85
C GLU A 272 10.82 6.87 10.27
N PHE A 273 11.93 7.45 9.80
CA PHE A 273 11.91 8.77 9.17
C PHE A 273 11.04 8.78 7.91
N GLU A 274 11.11 7.73 7.09
CA GLU A 274 10.29 7.62 5.87
C GLU A 274 8.79 7.70 6.17
N SER A 275 8.30 6.96 7.17
CA SER A 275 6.90 7.00 7.60
C SER A 275 6.53 8.34 8.23
N LEU A 276 7.37 8.83 9.15
CA LEU A 276 7.17 10.11 9.82
C LEU A 276 7.07 11.27 8.81
N PHE A 277 7.96 11.28 7.82
CA PHE A 277 7.98 12.29 6.76
C PHE A 277 6.80 12.14 5.81
N GLN A 278 6.45 10.92 5.39
CA GLN A 278 5.28 10.70 4.53
C GLN A 278 3.96 11.13 5.21
N ASP A 279 3.84 10.92 6.52
CA ASP A 279 2.69 11.37 7.28
C ASP A 279 2.68 12.89 7.50
N TYR A 280 3.85 13.51 7.69
CA TYR A 280 3.99 14.96 7.68
C TYR A 280 3.52 15.56 6.34
N LEU A 281 3.97 14.99 5.22
CA LEU A 281 3.53 15.44 3.89
C LEU A 281 2.02 15.33 3.73
N ARG A 282 1.45 14.15 4.04
CA ARG A 282 0.02 13.88 3.89
C ARG A 282 -0.86 14.85 4.68
N ASN A 283 -0.43 15.23 5.88
CA ASN A 283 -1.24 16.00 6.81
C ASN A 283 -1.01 17.52 6.72
N PHE A 284 0.18 17.97 6.32
CA PHE A 284 0.57 19.38 6.41
C PHE A 284 1.11 20.01 5.11
N ILE A 285 1.46 19.20 4.10
CA ILE A 285 1.99 19.70 2.82
C ILE A 285 1.04 19.33 1.69
N THR A 286 1.10 18.09 1.22
CA THR A 286 0.20 17.54 0.22
C THR A 286 0.17 16.01 0.31
N PRO A 287 -1.01 15.37 0.25
CA PRO A 287 -1.13 13.93 0.11
C PRO A 287 -0.83 13.43 -1.33
N ASP A 288 -0.75 14.34 -2.31
CA ASP A 288 -0.64 13.99 -3.74
C ASP A 288 0.83 13.84 -4.21
N VAL A 289 1.78 14.08 -3.29
CA VAL A 289 3.21 13.73 -3.45
C VAL A 289 3.55 12.64 -2.43
N ARG A 290 4.01 11.49 -2.91
CA ARG A 290 4.40 10.34 -2.06
C ARG A 290 5.91 10.17 -2.04
N TYR A 291 6.51 10.25 -0.86
CA TYR A 291 7.90 9.95 -0.57
C TYR A 291 8.04 8.53 -0.03
N PHE A 292 8.88 7.72 -0.67
CA PHE A 292 9.13 6.34 -0.24
C PHE A 292 10.46 5.83 -0.79
N SER A 293 11.03 4.82 -0.12
CA SER A 293 12.20 4.12 -0.64
C SER A 293 11.79 2.88 -1.45
N LEU A 294 12.16 2.85 -2.73
CA LEU A 294 11.92 1.69 -3.61
C LEU A 294 12.72 0.46 -3.15
N LEU A 295 13.87 0.68 -2.51
CA LEU A 295 14.79 -0.38 -2.09
C LEU A 295 14.63 -0.79 -0.62
N ARG A 296 13.69 -0.18 0.12
CA ARG A 296 13.38 -0.53 1.52
C ARG A 296 13.23 -2.03 1.79
N PRO A 297 12.63 -2.84 0.90
CA PRO A 297 12.42 -4.25 1.18
C PRO A 297 13.72 -5.07 1.19
N PHE A 298 14.80 -4.54 0.61
CA PHE A 298 16.02 -5.29 0.32
C PHE A 298 17.17 -4.89 1.24
N TYR A 299 17.90 -5.89 1.73
CA TYR A 299 19.25 -5.69 2.22
C TYR A 299 20.20 -5.28 1.09
N GLU A 300 21.27 -4.60 1.43
CA GLU A 300 22.29 -4.07 0.53
C GLU A 300 22.98 -5.15 -0.31
N ILE A 301 23.12 -6.38 0.21
CA ILE A 301 23.61 -7.53 -0.56
C ILE A 301 22.70 -7.91 -1.74
N ARG A 302 21.36 -7.85 -1.59
CA ARG A 302 20.41 -8.05 -2.69
C ARG A 302 20.50 -6.91 -3.71
N ILE A 303 20.75 -5.69 -3.25
CA ILE A 303 20.95 -4.53 -4.13
C ILE A 303 22.26 -4.68 -4.92
N ALA A 304 23.33 -5.18 -4.29
CA ALA A 304 24.59 -5.49 -4.97
C ALA A 304 24.42 -6.61 -6.02
N GLU A 305 23.60 -7.62 -5.75
CA GLU A 305 23.21 -8.64 -6.72
C GLU A 305 22.49 -8.02 -7.93
N MET A 306 21.51 -7.15 -7.71
CA MET A 306 20.81 -6.45 -8.80
C MET A 306 21.77 -5.56 -9.59
N PHE A 307 22.60 -4.79 -8.89
CA PHE A 307 23.60 -3.91 -9.49
C PHE A 307 24.60 -4.66 -10.38
N SER A 308 24.96 -5.89 -10.01
CA SER A 308 25.92 -6.70 -10.78
C SER A 308 25.51 -6.94 -12.24
N LYS A 309 24.22 -6.80 -12.56
CA LYS A 309 23.68 -6.93 -13.92
C LYS A 309 23.91 -5.68 -14.77
N TYR A 310 24.12 -4.51 -14.17
CA TYR A 310 24.21 -3.23 -14.87
C TYR A 310 25.67 -2.84 -15.17
N LYS A 311 26.37 -3.67 -15.94
CA LYS A 311 27.81 -3.54 -16.24
C LYS A 311 28.21 -2.18 -16.79
N LYS A 312 27.31 -1.49 -17.51
CA LYS A 312 27.55 -0.15 -18.07
C LYS A 312 27.92 0.93 -17.03
N TYR A 313 27.66 0.70 -15.75
CA TYR A 313 27.98 1.64 -14.67
C TYR A 313 29.30 1.38 -13.95
N PHE A 314 29.96 0.24 -14.19
CA PHE A 314 31.09 -0.22 -13.37
C PHE A 314 32.26 0.78 -13.28
N LEU A 315 32.49 1.60 -14.30
CA LEU A 315 33.53 2.65 -14.30
C LEU A 315 33.04 4.04 -13.87
N HIS A 316 31.77 4.18 -13.51
CA HIS A 316 31.15 5.49 -13.31
C HIS A 316 30.56 5.68 -11.93
N PHE A 317 30.38 4.63 -11.14
CA PHE A 317 29.76 4.74 -9.82
C PHE A 317 30.79 4.79 -8.69
N SER A 318 30.43 5.46 -7.59
CA SER A 318 31.19 5.34 -6.34
C SER A 318 30.38 5.80 -5.15
N SER A 319 30.44 5.03 -4.07
CA SER A 319 29.93 5.41 -2.75
C SER A 319 31.03 5.97 -1.83
N CYS A 320 32.26 6.16 -2.33
CA CYS A 320 33.39 6.59 -1.51
C CYS A 320 33.21 8.05 -1.03
N ASN A 321 33.28 8.26 0.28
CA ASN A 321 33.13 9.60 0.88
C ASN A 321 34.16 10.62 0.38
N LYS A 322 35.34 10.19 -0.10
CA LYS A 322 36.37 11.11 -0.60
C LYS A 322 35.90 11.89 -1.84
N ASN A 323 34.99 11.34 -2.63
CA ASN A 323 34.42 12.03 -3.80
C ASN A 323 33.49 13.20 -3.44
N PHE A 324 33.12 13.33 -2.16
CA PHE A 324 32.16 14.33 -1.68
C PHE A 324 32.78 15.29 -0.65
N LYS A 325 34.12 15.25 -0.45
CA LYS A 325 34.86 16.20 0.41
C LYS A 325 35.52 17.28 -0.44
N SER A 326 35.36 18.55 -0.06
CA SER A 326 35.64 19.71 -0.91
C SER A 326 37.12 20.15 -1.07
N VAL A 327 38.14 19.34 -0.76
CA VAL A 327 39.50 19.92 -0.54
C VAL A 327 40.68 19.20 -1.23
N ARG A 328 40.55 18.06 -1.93
CA ARG A 328 41.69 17.50 -2.68
C ARG A 328 41.28 16.83 -3.99
N GLU A 329 42.07 17.04 -5.04
CA GLU A 329 42.01 16.26 -6.27
C GLU A 329 42.18 14.77 -5.94
N ASN A 330 41.14 13.99 -6.21
CA ASN A 330 41.11 12.58 -5.88
C ASN A 330 41.71 11.80 -7.05
N LYS A 331 42.77 11.01 -6.84
CA LYS A 331 43.34 10.08 -7.83
C LYS A 331 42.43 8.86 -8.04
N GLY A 332 41.23 9.07 -8.60
CA GLY A 332 40.26 8.02 -8.96
C GLY A 332 39.00 7.95 -8.09
N LEU A 333 38.06 7.08 -8.49
CA LEU A 333 36.72 6.95 -7.88
C LEU A 333 36.70 6.25 -6.51
N TRP A 334 37.69 5.41 -6.22
CA TRP A 334 37.74 4.58 -5.02
C TRP A 334 39.08 4.79 -4.32
N CYS A 335 39.05 5.13 -3.03
CA CYS A 335 40.28 5.31 -2.25
C CYS A 335 40.85 4.02 -1.67
N LEU A 336 40.10 2.91 -1.79
CA LEU A 336 40.50 1.54 -1.45
C LEU A 336 40.86 1.27 0.02
N ASN A 337 40.75 2.27 0.89
CA ASN A 337 41.15 2.16 2.30
C ASN A 337 40.09 2.65 3.30
N CYS A 338 38.91 3.10 2.85
CA CYS A 338 37.83 3.52 3.74
C CYS A 338 36.77 2.41 3.92
N PRO A 339 35.96 2.46 4.99
CA PRO A 339 34.94 1.44 5.27
C PRO A 339 33.98 1.20 4.09
N LYS A 340 33.55 2.26 3.40
CA LYS A 340 32.68 2.14 2.23
C LYS A 340 33.32 1.41 1.05
N CYS A 341 34.63 1.60 0.81
CA CYS A 341 35.33 0.89 -0.28
C CYS A 341 35.40 -0.60 0.03
N VAL A 342 35.84 -0.95 1.24
CA VAL A 342 35.99 -2.35 1.66
C VAL A 342 34.63 -3.06 1.68
N PHE A 343 33.60 -2.42 2.24
CA PHE A 343 32.27 -2.99 2.30
C PHE A 343 31.66 -3.22 0.90
N ASN A 344 31.75 -2.23 -0.02
CA ASN A 344 31.27 -2.41 -1.40
C ASN A 344 32.07 -3.48 -2.14
N PHE A 345 33.39 -3.58 -1.90
CA PHE A 345 34.21 -4.65 -2.47
C PHE A 345 33.74 -6.02 -2.00
N ILE A 346 33.50 -6.19 -0.69
CA ILE A 346 32.96 -7.45 -0.12
C ILE A 346 31.62 -7.79 -0.79
N LEU A 347 30.65 -6.87 -0.81
CA LEU A 347 29.33 -7.13 -1.40
C LEU A 347 29.41 -7.51 -2.88
N LEU A 348 30.15 -6.74 -3.69
CA LEU A 348 30.24 -6.97 -5.13
C LEU A 348 31.04 -8.24 -5.46
N SER A 349 32.03 -8.60 -4.63
CA SER A 349 32.81 -9.82 -4.80
C SER A 349 31.97 -11.09 -4.67
N ALA A 350 30.79 -11.04 -4.02
CA ALA A 350 29.85 -12.16 -3.97
C ALA A 350 29.32 -12.51 -5.37
N PHE A 351 29.10 -11.50 -6.24
CA PHE A 351 28.38 -11.67 -7.51
C PHE A 351 29.26 -11.49 -8.75
N LEU A 352 30.26 -10.62 -8.70
CA LEU A 352 31.12 -10.32 -9.85
C LEU A 352 32.25 -11.35 -10.03
N SER A 353 32.69 -11.54 -11.27
CA SER A 353 33.95 -12.26 -11.55
C SER A 353 35.15 -11.47 -11.02
N LYS A 354 36.31 -12.14 -10.84
CA LYS A 354 37.56 -11.46 -10.45
C LYS A 354 37.91 -10.33 -11.41
N LYS A 355 37.79 -10.58 -12.71
CA LYS A 355 38.07 -9.61 -13.78
C LYS A 355 37.19 -8.35 -13.64
N GLU A 356 35.88 -8.53 -13.44
CA GLU A 356 34.96 -7.40 -13.27
C GLU A 356 35.22 -6.63 -11.96
N LEU A 357 35.48 -7.34 -10.87
CA LEU A 357 35.76 -6.70 -9.58
C LEU A 357 37.04 -5.87 -9.65
N PHE A 358 38.11 -6.42 -10.23
CA PHE A 358 39.38 -5.70 -10.41
C PHE A 358 39.26 -4.60 -11.46
N PHE A 359 38.35 -4.73 -12.42
CA PHE A 359 38.05 -3.63 -13.34
C PHE A 359 37.46 -2.41 -12.63
N ILE A 360 36.64 -2.60 -11.59
CA ILE A 360 36.04 -1.53 -10.77
C ILE A 360 37.07 -0.94 -9.80
N PHE A 361 37.69 -1.78 -8.98
CA PHE A 361 38.52 -1.33 -7.85
C PHE A 361 40.01 -1.22 -8.18
N LYS A 362 40.45 -1.71 -9.35
CA LYS A 362 41.84 -1.77 -9.81
C LYS A 362 42.79 -2.58 -8.91
N LYS A 363 42.27 -3.19 -7.85
CA LYS A 363 43.07 -3.88 -6.83
C LYS A 363 42.26 -5.00 -6.15
N ASN A 364 42.95 -6.04 -5.70
CA ASN A 364 42.35 -7.11 -4.88
C ASN A 364 42.46 -6.78 -3.39
N LEU A 365 41.39 -6.27 -2.77
CA LEU A 365 41.41 -5.90 -1.35
C LEU A 365 41.49 -7.11 -0.41
N TYR A 366 41.20 -8.33 -0.87
CA TYR A 366 41.35 -9.53 -0.04
C TYR A 366 42.80 -9.95 0.22
N GLN A 367 43.78 -9.34 -0.46
CA GLN A 367 45.21 -9.59 -0.24
C GLN A 367 45.89 -8.52 0.62
N GLU A 368 45.20 -7.41 0.91
CA GLU A 368 45.76 -6.24 1.55
C GLU A 368 45.79 -6.37 3.08
N LYS A 369 46.89 -6.92 3.62
CA LYS A 369 47.03 -7.20 5.07
C LYS A 369 46.78 -5.98 5.96
N ASN A 370 47.11 -4.76 5.51
CA ASN A 370 46.88 -3.53 6.25
C ASN A 370 45.39 -3.19 6.45
N LEU A 371 44.48 -3.76 5.64
CA LEU A 371 43.04 -3.59 5.80
C LEU A 371 42.43 -4.54 6.85
N LEU A 372 43.22 -5.43 7.45
CA LEU A 372 42.75 -6.44 8.40
C LEU A 372 41.87 -5.86 9.53
N PRO A 373 42.25 -4.76 10.21
CA PRO A 373 41.41 -4.17 11.26
C PRO A 373 40.04 -3.73 10.73
N LEU A 374 40.01 -3.16 9.52
CA LEU A 374 38.77 -2.68 8.91
C LEU A 374 37.86 -3.84 8.48
N PHE A 375 38.43 -4.94 7.98
CA PHE A 375 37.66 -6.17 7.74
C PHE A 375 37.10 -6.76 9.04
N CYS A 376 37.88 -6.76 10.14
CA CYS A 376 37.38 -7.16 11.46
C CYS A 376 36.15 -6.36 11.87
N ASP A 377 36.19 -5.03 11.77
CA ASP A 377 35.09 -4.15 12.14
C ASP A 377 33.85 -4.35 11.24
N ILE A 378 34.03 -4.45 9.92
CA ILE A 378 32.94 -4.64 8.95
C ILE A 378 32.25 -6.00 9.10
N LEU A 379 33.01 -7.04 9.46
CA LEU A 379 32.47 -8.39 9.66
C LEU A 379 31.88 -8.61 11.06
N GLY A 380 31.95 -7.60 11.94
CA GLY A 380 31.43 -7.67 13.31
C GLY A 380 32.31 -8.45 14.28
N PHE A 381 33.61 -8.57 13.97
CA PHE A 381 34.62 -9.21 14.82
C PHE A 381 35.48 -8.22 15.60
N GLY A 382 35.33 -6.92 15.32
CA GLY A 382 36.02 -5.83 16.01
C GLY A 382 35.19 -5.20 17.13
N LYS A 383 35.65 -4.04 17.63
CA LYS A 383 35.05 -3.38 18.81
C LYS A 383 33.79 -2.56 18.49
N MET A 384 33.70 -2.01 17.27
CA MET A 384 32.61 -1.12 16.91
C MET A 384 32.35 -1.12 15.40
N LYS A 385 31.08 -1.05 15.01
CA LYS A 385 30.71 -0.81 13.60
C LYS A 385 31.18 0.59 13.18
N PRO A 386 31.87 0.76 12.03
CA PRO A 386 32.27 2.08 11.56
C PRO A 386 31.08 3.04 11.46
N PHE A 387 31.29 4.33 11.81
CA PHE A 387 30.31 5.42 11.60
C PHE A 387 30.25 5.86 10.13
N ASP A 388 30.20 4.89 9.24
CA ASP A 388 30.07 5.04 7.80
C ASP A 388 28.83 4.28 7.34
N CYS A 389 28.21 4.72 6.24
CA CYS A 389 27.06 4.01 5.68
C CYS A 389 27.48 2.67 5.08
N VAL A 390 27.58 1.65 5.94
CA VAL A 390 27.80 0.24 5.64
C VAL A 390 26.64 -0.56 6.22
N GLY A 391 26.25 -1.63 5.51
CA GLY A 391 25.17 -2.54 5.89
C GLY A 391 25.44 -3.34 7.17
N THR A 392 24.68 -4.41 7.39
CA THR A 392 24.81 -5.21 8.63
C THR A 392 26.00 -6.19 8.57
N PHE A 393 26.39 -6.70 9.73
CA PHE A 393 27.45 -7.70 9.83
C PHE A 393 27.06 -9.02 9.13
N GLU A 394 25.79 -9.38 9.16
CA GLU A 394 25.22 -10.55 8.46
C GLU A 394 25.42 -10.43 6.96
N GLU A 395 25.17 -9.24 6.38
CA GLU A 395 25.36 -9.01 4.95
C GLU A 395 26.82 -9.13 4.52
N ALA A 396 27.72 -8.52 5.29
CA ALA A 396 29.15 -8.62 5.03
C ALA A 396 29.64 -10.07 5.11
N ARG A 397 29.20 -10.83 6.13
CA ARG A 397 29.56 -12.25 6.32
C ARG A 397 28.97 -13.14 5.24
N ALA A 398 27.71 -12.93 4.85
CA ALA A 398 27.08 -13.65 3.74
C ALA A 398 27.82 -13.40 2.41
N ALA A 399 28.16 -12.14 2.13
CA ALA A 399 28.90 -11.78 0.93
C ALA A 399 30.32 -12.38 0.92
N LEU A 400 31.03 -12.35 2.06
CA LEU A 400 32.34 -13.00 2.23
C LEU A 400 32.25 -14.51 1.95
N PHE A 401 31.23 -15.18 2.51
CA PHE A 401 31.00 -16.60 2.29
C PHE A 401 30.72 -16.90 0.80
N LEU A 402 29.86 -16.14 0.14
CA LEU A 402 29.56 -16.31 -1.29
C LEU A 402 30.81 -16.05 -2.16
N ALA A 403 31.62 -15.05 -1.81
CA ALA A 403 32.86 -14.72 -2.49
C ALA A 403 33.92 -15.82 -2.35
N SER A 404 33.92 -16.58 -1.25
CA SER A 404 34.91 -17.63 -0.98
C SER A 404 35.04 -18.67 -2.11
N LYS A 405 33.94 -18.94 -2.85
CA LYS A 405 33.93 -19.81 -4.02
C LYS A 405 34.96 -19.39 -5.08
N LYS A 406 35.23 -18.08 -5.20
CA LYS A 406 36.17 -17.49 -6.17
C LYS A 406 37.51 -17.13 -5.51
N PHE A 407 37.49 -16.74 -4.24
CA PHE A 407 38.63 -16.13 -3.55
C PHE A 407 39.21 -17.01 -2.42
N LYS A 408 38.96 -18.33 -2.44
CA LYS A 408 39.39 -19.30 -1.39
C LYS A 408 40.86 -19.18 -0.95
N LYS A 409 41.77 -18.81 -1.87
CA LYS A 409 43.21 -18.71 -1.59
C LYS A 409 43.64 -17.37 -0.98
N ASP A 410 42.79 -16.35 -1.00
CA ASP A 410 43.16 -14.99 -0.59
C ASP A 410 43.22 -14.82 0.92
N PHE A 411 44.14 -13.94 1.37
CA PHE A 411 44.46 -13.72 2.79
C PHE A 411 43.21 -13.49 3.64
N MET A 412 42.40 -12.47 3.34
CA MET A 412 41.20 -12.13 4.14
C MET A 412 40.16 -13.26 4.16
N ILE A 413 40.00 -14.00 3.06
CA ILE A 413 39.06 -15.12 3.00
C ILE A 413 39.54 -16.25 3.92
N LYS A 414 40.83 -16.63 3.84
CA LYS A 414 41.42 -17.64 4.73
C LYS A 414 41.31 -17.23 6.21
N THR A 415 41.52 -15.95 6.51
CA THR A 415 41.48 -15.43 7.88
C THR A 415 40.07 -15.44 8.49
N PHE A 416 39.05 -15.02 7.73
CA PHE A 416 37.72 -14.79 8.30
C PHE A 416 36.69 -15.88 8.01
N LEU A 417 36.82 -16.64 6.91
CA LEU A 417 35.84 -17.67 6.55
C LEU A 417 35.64 -18.72 7.67
N PRO A 418 36.69 -19.22 8.36
CA PRO A 418 36.51 -20.17 9.48
C PRO A 418 35.72 -19.59 10.66
N ARG A 419 35.62 -18.26 10.77
CA ARG A 419 34.89 -17.57 11.84
C ARG A 419 33.42 -17.31 11.49
N VAL A 420 33.02 -17.48 10.23
CA VAL A 420 31.63 -17.32 9.79
C VAL A 420 30.86 -18.60 10.11
N LYS A 421 30.04 -18.58 11.15
CA LYS A 421 29.15 -19.68 11.54
C LYS A 421 27.75 -19.50 10.94
N LYS A 422 27.04 -20.61 10.70
CA LYS A 422 25.62 -20.64 10.26
C LYS A 422 25.38 -19.95 8.90
N GLU A 423 26.29 -20.13 7.96
CA GLU A 423 26.31 -19.50 6.65
C GLU A 423 24.96 -19.59 5.90
N LYS A 424 24.31 -20.76 5.89
CA LYS A 424 23.03 -20.97 5.18
C LYS A 424 21.94 -20.08 5.74
N ALA A 425 21.78 -20.07 7.06
CA ALA A 425 20.77 -19.24 7.73
C ALA A 425 21.03 -17.75 7.55
N ILE A 426 22.30 -17.30 7.60
CA ILE A 426 22.65 -15.90 7.37
C ILE A 426 22.27 -15.50 5.93
N ILE A 427 22.60 -16.33 4.94
CA ILE A 427 22.26 -16.08 3.53
C ILE A 427 20.74 -16.02 3.34
N GLU A 428 20.00 -16.99 3.86
CA GLU A 428 18.53 -16.99 3.78
C GLU A 428 17.92 -15.70 4.35
N ASN A 429 18.41 -15.25 5.52
CA ASN A 429 17.93 -14.04 6.18
C ASN A 429 18.19 -12.76 5.35
N VAL A 430 19.41 -12.56 4.87
CA VAL A 430 19.76 -11.31 4.15
C VAL A 430 19.24 -11.28 2.71
N PHE A 431 18.84 -12.44 2.16
CA PHE A 431 18.19 -12.50 0.85
C PHE A 431 16.67 -12.41 0.92
N ARG A 432 16.06 -12.48 2.10
CA ARG A 432 14.61 -12.34 2.27
C ARG A 432 14.15 -10.90 1.99
N ILE A 433 12.93 -10.77 1.45
CA ILE A 433 12.28 -9.46 1.29
C ILE A 433 11.56 -9.09 2.59
N ASN A 434 11.78 -7.85 3.02
CA ASN A 434 11.16 -7.26 4.20
C ASN A 434 9.91 -6.45 3.85
N SER A 435 9.01 -6.29 4.82
CA SER A 435 7.83 -5.45 4.64
C SER A 435 8.22 -3.98 4.49
N ALA A 436 7.56 -3.26 3.58
CA ALA A 436 7.77 -1.84 3.36
C ALA A 436 6.41 -1.14 3.16
N VAL A 437 5.96 -0.46 4.22
CA VAL A 437 4.58 0.07 4.33
C VAL A 437 4.32 1.23 3.37
N ASN A 438 5.31 2.08 3.11
CA ASN A 438 5.11 3.30 2.32
C ASN A 438 5.20 3.10 0.80
N ILE A 439 5.61 1.91 0.33
CA ILE A 439 5.71 1.64 -1.11
C ILE A 439 4.31 1.56 -1.71
N PRO A 440 3.96 2.46 -2.65
CA PRO A 440 2.65 2.41 -3.29
C PRO A 440 2.47 1.11 -4.08
N SER A 441 1.24 0.60 -4.12
CA SER A 441 0.94 -0.77 -4.59
C SER A 441 1.50 -1.10 -5.98
N ARG A 442 1.52 -0.13 -6.90
CA ARG A 442 2.08 -0.29 -8.26
C ARG A 442 3.60 -0.52 -8.30
N PHE A 443 4.35 -0.14 -7.27
CA PHE A 443 5.81 -0.30 -7.20
C PHE A 443 6.22 -1.60 -6.49
N ARG A 444 5.30 -2.31 -5.82
CA ARG A 444 5.61 -3.47 -4.96
C ARG A 444 6.26 -4.66 -5.68
N PHE A 445 6.13 -4.75 -7.01
CA PHE A 445 6.77 -5.80 -7.83
C PHE A 445 8.20 -5.44 -8.26
N SER A 446 8.70 -4.24 -7.96
CA SER A 446 10.06 -3.81 -8.31
C SER A 446 11.11 -4.61 -7.55
N GLY A 447 12.03 -5.25 -8.27
CA GLY A 447 13.10 -6.07 -7.69
C GLY A 447 12.65 -7.44 -7.15
N VAL A 448 11.37 -7.78 -7.27
CA VAL A 448 10.83 -9.10 -6.93
C VAL A 448 11.30 -10.12 -7.99
N LYS A 449 11.62 -11.36 -7.57
CA LYS A 449 11.96 -12.47 -8.48
C LYS A 449 10.94 -13.61 -8.41
N LYS A 450 10.37 -13.85 -7.23
CA LYS A 450 9.45 -14.97 -6.98
C LYS A 450 8.15 -14.51 -6.32
N VAL A 451 7.02 -14.69 -6.99
CA VAL A 451 5.69 -14.38 -6.45
C VAL A 451 4.95 -15.65 -6.07
N LEU A 452 4.33 -15.66 -4.90
CA LEU A 452 3.45 -16.75 -4.47
C LEU A 452 1.98 -16.35 -4.62
N ILE A 453 1.20 -17.12 -5.37
CA ILE A 453 -0.26 -17.03 -5.33
C ILE A 453 -0.75 -17.84 -4.14
N LEU A 454 -1.25 -17.16 -3.10
CA LEU A 454 -1.67 -17.78 -1.85
C LEU A 454 -3.20 -17.91 -1.80
N GLY A 455 -3.65 -19.15 -2.02
CA GLY A 455 -5.01 -19.53 -2.38
C GLY A 455 -5.23 -19.47 -3.89
N TYR A 456 -5.77 -20.54 -4.47
CA TYR A 456 -5.84 -20.81 -5.90
C TYR A 456 -7.27 -21.13 -6.38
N GLY A 457 -8.26 -20.50 -5.74
CA GLY A 457 -9.63 -20.40 -6.24
C GLY A 457 -9.73 -19.51 -7.50
N LYS A 458 -10.96 -19.06 -7.82
CA LYS A 458 -11.25 -18.20 -8.99
C LYS A 458 -10.33 -16.97 -9.05
N GLU A 459 -10.19 -16.25 -7.93
CA GLU A 459 -9.31 -15.07 -7.79
C GLU A 459 -7.82 -15.40 -7.98
N GLY A 460 -7.35 -16.51 -7.41
CA GLY A 460 -5.95 -16.94 -7.54
C GLY A 460 -5.55 -17.29 -8.97
N LYS A 461 -6.44 -17.97 -9.70
CA LYS A 461 -6.23 -18.29 -11.14
C LYS A 461 -6.12 -17.04 -12.00
N ILE A 462 -6.99 -16.05 -11.78
CA ILE A 462 -6.91 -14.78 -12.51
C ILE A 462 -5.67 -13.97 -12.10
N SER A 463 -5.32 -13.97 -10.81
CA SER A 463 -4.11 -13.31 -10.32
C SER A 463 -2.85 -13.86 -10.99
N LYS A 464 -2.72 -15.19 -11.12
CA LYS A 464 -1.63 -15.84 -11.88
C LYS A 464 -1.57 -15.32 -13.31
N ARG A 465 -2.68 -15.40 -14.05
CA ARG A 465 -2.75 -14.94 -15.45
C ARG A 465 -2.38 -13.47 -15.61
N TYR A 466 -2.80 -12.62 -14.66
CA TYR A 466 -2.45 -11.20 -14.65
C TYR A 466 -0.94 -10.99 -14.47
N ILE A 467 -0.32 -11.68 -13.51
CA ILE A 467 1.12 -11.56 -13.26
C ILE A 467 1.94 -12.11 -14.42
N GLU A 468 1.56 -13.24 -15.01
CA GLU A 468 2.24 -13.79 -16.20
C GLU A 468 2.25 -12.80 -17.37
N LYS A 469 1.12 -12.12 -17.58
CA LYS A 469 0.99 -11.12 -18.65
C LYS A 469 1.75 -9.83 -18.36
N LYS A 470 1.65 -9.32 -17.13
CA LYS A 470 2.21 -8.01 -16.74
C LYS A 470 3.71 -8.07 -16.43
N TYR A 471 4.18 -9.20 -15.88
CA TYR A 471 5.54 -9.40 -15.39
C TYR A 471 6.10 -10.77 -15.85
N PRO A 472 6.35 -10.96 -17.15
CA PRO A 472 6.71 -12.27 -17.73
C PRO A 472 8.01 -12.87 -17.17
N GLY A 473 8.89 -12.07 -16.58
CA GLY A 473 10.14 -12.54 -15.95
C GLY A 473 10.02 -13.04 -14.51
N LEU A 474 8.83 -12.94 -13.89
CA LEU A 474 8.64 -13.38 -12.49
C LEU A 474 8.38 -14.89 -12.43
N LYS A 475 9.07 -15.57 -11.50
CA LYS A 475 8.76 -16.96 -11.17
C LYS A 475 7.52 -16.99 -10.28
N ILE A 476 6.50 -17.76 -10.67
CA ILE A 476 5.23 -17.81 -9.97
C ILE A 476 5.06 -19.18 -9.31
N GLY A 477 4.83 -19.16 -8.00
CA GLY A 477 4.42 -20.33 -7.23
C GLY A 477 2.94 -20.29 -6.87
N ILE A 478 2.41 -21.44 -6.49
CA ILE A 478 1.03 -21.59 -6.03
C ILE A 478 1.05 -22.35 -4.71
N ALA A 479 0.32 -21.85 -3.71
CA ALA A 479 0.09 -22.53 -2.46
C ALA A 479 -1.41 -22.49 -2.12
N ASP A 480 -2.03 -23.66 -2.00
CA ASP A 480 -3.44 -23.84 -1.65
C ASP A 480 -3.61 -25.13 -0.85
N ALA A 481 -4.53 -25.12 0.11
CA ALA A 481 -4.86 -26.28 0.94
C ALA A 481 -5.31 -27.50 0.12
N LYS A 482 -5.88 -27.28 -1.08
CA LYS A 482 -6.27 -28.34 -2.02
C LYS A 482 -5.10 -29.17 -2.53
N PHE A 483 -3.89 -28.61 -2.55
CA PHE A 483 -2.69 -29.29 -3.06
C PHE A 483 -1.83 -29.86 -1.93
N SER A 484 -1.90 -29.30 -0.72
CA SER A 484 -1.12 -29.77 0.42
C SER A 484 -1.68 -29.26 1.73
N LYS A 485 -1.75 -30.13 2.75
CA LYS A 485 -2.09 -29.71 4.12
C LYS A 485 -1.08 -28.72 4.70
N ASN A 486 0.20 -28.77 4.30
CA ASN A 486 1.25 -27.85 4.74
C ASN A 486 1.57 -26.75 3.69
N TYR A 487 0.57 -26.33 2.91
CA TYR A 487 0.78 -25.33 1.84
C TYR A 487 1.37 -24.01 2.33
N LEU A 488 1.10 -23.61 3.58
CA LEU A 488 1.60 -22.36 4.18
C LEU A 488 3.11 -22.38 4.42
N GLY A 489 3.74 -23.55 4.52
CA GLY A 489 5.18 -23.68 4.76
C GLY A 489 6.05 -23.15 3.61
N LYS A 490 5.50 -23.13 2.38
CA LYS A 490 6.21 -22.68 1.17
C LYS A 490 6.40 -21.17 1.09
N GLN A 491 5.79 -20.38 1.97
CA GLN A 491 5.83 -18.91 1.87
C GLN A 491 7.25 -18.35 1.85
N GLN A 492 8.15 -18.88 2.69
CA GLN A 492 9.50 -18.33 2.84
C GLN A 492 10.38 -18.48 1.59
N ASP A 493 9.99 -19.33 0.64
CA ASP A 493 10.70 -19.54 -0.63
C ASP A 493 10.46 -18.41 -1.64
N TYR A 494 9.54 -17.49 -1.34
CA TYR A 494 9.05 -16.44 -2.23
C TYR A 494 9.31 -15.05 -1.65
N ASP A 495 9.40 -14.09 -2.56
CA ASP A 495 9.71 -12.69 -2.29
C ASP A 495 8.44 -11.91 -1.89
N LEU A 496 7.30 -12.21 -2.51
CA LEU A 496 6.02 -11.51 -2.31
C LEU A 496 4.84 -12.47 -2.51
N ALA A 497 3.82 -12.42 -1.65
CA ALA A 497 2.57 -13.14 -1.87
C ALA A 497 1.47 -12.26 -2.48
N ILE A 498 0.61 -12.85 -3.31
CA ILE A 498 -0.71 -12.32 -3.64
C ILE A 498 -1.72 -13.14 -2.87
N LYS A 499 -2.24 -12.56 -1.78
CA LYS A 499 -3.21 -13.19 -0.88
C LYS A 499 -4.60 -13.11 -1.51
N THR A 500 -5.30 -14.25 -1.53
CA THR A 500 -6.73 -14.30 -1.88
C THR A 500 -7.62 -14.07 -0.66
N PRO A 501 -8.88 -13.59 -0.82
CA PRO A 501 -9.73 -13.23 0.32
C PRO A 501 -10.03 -14.37 1.30
N GLY A 502 -9.99 -15.63 0.86
CA GLY A 502 -10.25 -16.78 1.71
C GLY A 502 -9.12 -17.11 2.69
N ILE A 503 -7.94 -16.48 2.57
CA ILE A 503 -6.80 -16.71 3.45
C ILE A 503 -6.75 -15.61 4.53
N PRO A 504 -6.92 -15.96 5.82
CA PRO A 504 -6.80 -15.00 6.91
C PRO A 504 -5.43 -14.32 6.93
N LYS A 505 -5.43 -13.00 7.16
CA LYS A 505 -4.22 -12.18 7.20
C LYS A 505 -3.15 -12.69 8.18
N SER A 506 -3.57 -13.25 9.33
CA SER A 506 -2.66 -13.78 10.36
C SER A 506 -1.81 -14.98 9.91
N LEU A 507 -2.21 -15.67 8.85
CA LEU A 507 -1.50 -16.84 8.29
C LEU A 507 -0.40 -16.45 7.30
N VAL A 508 -0.38 -15.20 6.82
CA VAL A 508 0.62 -14.73 5.86
C VAL A 508 1.87 -14.27 6.60
N LYS A 509 3.03 -14.86 6.27
CA LYS A 509 4.30 -14.66 6.98
C LYS A 509 5.38 -13.94 6.16
N ILE A 510 5.06 -13.58 4.92
CA ILE A 510 5.94 -12.80 4.03
C ILE A 510 5.23 -11.51 3.61
N PRO A 511 5.94 -10.51 3.05
CA PRO A 511 5.28 -9.36 2.43
C PRO A 511 4.25 -9.80 1.40
N TYR A 512 3.10 -9.11 1.36
CA TYR A 512 2.02 -9.48 0.46
C TYR A 512 1.23 -8.29 -0.06
N THR A 513 0.44 -8.54 -1.10
CA THR A 513 -0.59 -7.65 -1.63
C THR A 513 -1.83 -8.47 -1.98
N THR A 514 -2.89 -7.82 -2.47
CA THR A 514 -4.13 -8.48 -2.89
C THR A 514 -4.50 -8.11 -4.33
N ALA A 515 -5.32 -8.95 -4.96
CA ALA A 515 -5.91 -8.65 -6.26
C ALA A 515 -6.68 -7.32 -6.26
N THR A 516 -7.37 -7.03 -5.14
CA THR A 516 -8.08 -5.76 -4.93
C THR A 516 -7.13 -4.57 -4.97
N ASN A 517 -6.03 -4.57 -4.20
CA ASN A 517 -5.09 -3.45 -4.18
C ASN A 517 -4.39 -3.21 -5.52
N ILE A 518 -4.08 -4.30 -6.25
CA ILE A 518 -3.52 -4.21 -7.60
C ILE A 518 -4.54 -3.55 -8.54
N PHE A 519 -5.81 -3.98 -8.48
CA PHE A 519 -6.88 -3.42 -9.30
C PHE A 519 -7.10 -1.94 -9.05
N PHE A 520 -7.32 -1.54 -7.79
CA PHE A 520 -7.56 -0.14 -7.41
C PHE A 520 -6.40 0.76 -7.86
N SER A 521 -5.15 0.32 -7.64
CA SER A 521 -3.97 1.11 -8.03
C SER A 521 -3.86 1.37 -9.53
N GLU A 522 -4.26 0.41 -10.39
CA GLU A 522 -4.23 0.56 -11.85
C GLU A 522 -5.43 1.33 -12.41
N VAL A 523 -6.58 1.27 -11.75
CA VAL A 523 -7.79 2.04 -12.13
C VAL A 523 -7.62 3.52 -11.79
N GLU A 524 -7.17 3.84 -10.58
CA GLU A 524 -6.83 5.20 -10.13
C GLU A 524 -5.81 5.84 -11.09
N ARG A 525 -4.77 5.08 -11.48
CA ARG A 525 -3.73 5.52 -12.44
C ARG A 525 -4.27 6.06 -13.77
N LYS A 526 -5.42 5.53 -14.20
CA LYS A 526 -6.05 5.84 -15.48
C LYS A 526 -7.16 6.89 -15.36
N GLY A 527 -7.38 7.45 -14.16
CA GLY A 527 -8.42 8.45 -13.91
C GLY A 527 -9.84 7.90 -14.05
N ASN A 528 -10.03 6.58 -13.88
CA ASN A 528 -11.35 5.96 -13.94
C ASN A 528 -11.98 5.90 -12.55
N LYS A 529 -13.31 5.89 -12.49
CA LYS A 529 -14.07 5.92 -11.23
C LYS A 529 -14.43 4.51 -10.74
N ILE A 530 -14.39 4.32 -9.43
CA ILE A 530 -14.84 3.10 -8.74
C ILE A 530 -16.03 3.44 -7.83
N ILE A 531 -17.12 2.71 -8.02
CA ILE A 531 -18.23 2.63 -7.07
C ILE A 531 -18.09 1.29 -6.32
N GLY A 532 -17.76 1.34 -5.03
CA GLY A 532 -17.61 0.14 -4.22
C GLY A 532 -18.81 -0.07 -3.30
N ILE A 533 -19.35 -1.29 -3.27
CA ILE A 533 -20.55 -1.62 -2.50
C ILE A 533 -20.21 -2.70 -1.47
N THR A 534 -20.50 -2.44 -0.20
CA THR A 534 -20.42 -3.44 0.88
C THR A 534 -21.61 -3.40 1.84
N GLY A 535 -21.66 -4.37 2.75
CA GLY A 535 -22.71 -4.58 3.75
C GLY A 535 -22.79 -6.05 4.19
N SER A 536 -23.66 -6.37 5.14
CA SER A 536 -23.98 -7.76 5.49
C SER A 536 -24.95 -8.34 4.44
N LYS A 537 -26.06 -7.65 4.14
CA LYS A 537 -27.00 -8.03 3.06
C LYS A 537 -27.28 -6.87 2.10
N GLY A 538 -27.87 -7.17 0.95
CA GLY A 538 -28.27 -6.18 -0.07
C GLY A 538 -27.15 -5.76 -1.03
N LYS A 539 -25.87 -6.08 -0.74
CA LYS A 539 -24.70 -5.74 -1.57
C LYS A 539 -24.91 -6.00 -3.08
N SER A 540 -25.25 -7.24 -3.41
CA SER A 540 -25.41 -7.73 -4.77
C SER A 540 -26.57 -7.07 -5.51
N THR A 541 -27.68 -6.91 -4.82
CA THR A 541 -28.87 -6.25 -5.39
C THR A 541 -28.56 -4.78 -5.66
N THR A 542 -28.02 -4.06 -4.68
CA THR A 542 -27.66 -2.64 -4.81
C THR A 542 -26.62 -2.41 -5.91
N SER A 543 -25.55 -3.21 -5.95
CA SER A 543 -24.51 -3.10 -6.98
C SER A 543 -25.09 -3.36 -8.38
N SER A 544 -26.00 -4.33 -8.53
CA SER A 544 -26.65 -4.64 -9.80
C SER A 544 -27.63 -3.55 -10.25
N ILE A 545 -28.39 -2.95 -9.33
CA ILE A 545 -29.27 -1.81 -9.66
C ILE A 545 -28.43 -0.62 -10.13
N ILE A 546 -27.33 -0.29 -9.43
CA ILE A 546 -26.40 0.78 -9.84
C ILE A 546 -25.86 0.50 -11.25
N TYR A 547 -25.39 -0.73 -11.50
CA TYR A 547 -24.92 -1.13 -12.82
C TYR A 547 -25.99 -0.98 -13.91
N SER A 548 -27.24 -1.40 -13.64
CA SER A 548 -28.37 -1.26 -14.55
C SER A 548 -28.68 0.21 -14.87
N ILE A 549 -28.73 1.08 -13.85
CA ILE A 549 -28.92 2.51 -14.02
C ILE A 549 -27.84 3.11 -14.92
N LEU A 550 -26.57 2.76 -14.67
CA LEU A 550 -25.45 3.27 -15.46
C LEU A 550 -25.46 2.74 -16.90
N LYS A 551 -25.92 1.49 -17.12
CA LYS A 551 -26.12 0.93 -18.46
C LYS A 551 -27.24 1.64 -19.22
N GLU A 552 -28.39 1.86 -18.58
CA GLU A 552 -29.50 2.62 -19.17
C GLU A 552 -29.08 4.07 -19.47
N ALA A 553 -28.20 4.65 -18.64
CA ALA A 553 -27.56 5.94 -18.86
C ALA A 553 -26.45 5.93 -19.94
N ARG A 554 -26.24 4.80 -20.63
CA ARG A 554 -25.20 4.59 -21.66
C ARG A 554 -23.77 4.91 -21.18
N LYS A 555 -23.49 4.80 -19.89
CA LYS A 555 -22.13 4.94 -19.36
C LYS A 555 -21.29 3.71 -19.73
N ASN A 556 -19.98 3.93 -19.90
CA ASN A 556 -19.01 2.85 -20.06
C ASN A 556 -18.78 2.15 -18.71
N VAL A 557 -19.72 1.31 -18.31
CA VAL A 557 -19.75 0.67 -17.00
C VAL A 557 -19.33 -0.80 -17.05
N VAL A 558 -18.53 -1.22 -16.07
CA VAL A 558 -18.04 -2.59 -15.89
C VAL A 558 -18.43 -3.09 -14.49
N PHE A 559 -18.98 -4.31 -14.40
CA PHE A 559 -19.41 -4.94 -13.15
C PHE A 559 -18.40 -6.00 -12.70
N LEU A 560 -17.86 -5.87 -11.49
CA LEU A 560 -16.77 -6.69 -10.95
C LEU A 560 -16.94 -7.00 -9.46
N GLY A 561 -16.05 -7.83 -8.93
CA GLY A 561 -15.86 -8.02 -7.49
C GLY A 561 -16.25 -9.41 -7.02
N ASN A 562 -16.85 -9.48 -5.82
CA ASN A 562 -17.28 -10.75 -5.22
C ASN A 562 -18.35 -11.48 -6.05
N ILE A 563 -19.16 -10.74 -6.81
CA ILE A 563 -20.08 -11.27 -7.83
C ILE A 563 -19.65 -10.75 -9.21
N GLY A 564 -19.91 -11.57 -10.23
CA GLY A 564 -19.49 -11.28 -11.61
C GLY A 564 -18.05 -11.74 -11.86
N LYS A 565 -17.22 -10.85 -12.40
CA LYS A 565 -15.84 -11.16 -12.79
C LYS A 565 -14.83 -10.73 -11.71
N PRO A 566 -13.79 -11.54 -11.45
CA PRO A 566 -12.67 -11.14 -10.60
C PRO A 566 -12.06 -9.83 -11.08
N MET A 567 -11.67 -8.96 -10.15
CA MET A 567 -11.26 -7.59 -10.46
C MET A 567 -10.10 -7.52 -11.45
N LEU A 568 -9.10 -8.39 -11.29
CA LEU A 568 -7.93 -8.42 -12.18
C LEU A 568 -8.24 -8.89 -13.61
N GLU A 569 -9.39 -9.54 -13.86
CA GLU A 569 -9.80 -9.92 -15.21
C GLU A 569 -9.99 -8.68 -16.09
N ALA A 570 -10.50 -7.58 -15.50
CA ALA A 570 -10.68 -6.31 -16.20
C ALA A 570 -9.36 -5.68 -16.65
N LEU A 571 -8.24 -6.02 -16.00
CA LEU A 571 -6.91 -5.52 -16.36
C LEU A 571 -6.20 -6.37 -17.42
N LEU A 572 -6.75 -7.54 -17.77
CA LEU A 572 -6.20 -8.37 -18.85
C LEU A 572 -6.44 -7.75 -20.23
N ARG A 573 -7.32 -6.75 -20.34
CA ARG A 573 -7.59 -5.99 -21.56
C ARG A 573 -7.35 -4.49 -21.32
N PRO A 574 -7.12 -3.69 -22.37
CA PRO A 574 -7.04 -2.25 -22.22
C PRO A 574 -8.31 -1.67 -21.60
N ILE A 575 -8.17 -1.03 -20.44
CA ILE A 575 -9.25 -0.23 -19.84
C ILE A 575 -9.44 1.03 -20.67
N LYS A 576 -10.67 1.25 -21.15
CA LYS A 576 -11.11 2.50 -21.80
C LYS A 576 -11.10 3.66 -20.80
N LYS A 577 -10.80 4.86 -21.26
CA LYS A 577 -10.90 6.09 -20.45
C LYS A 577 -12.37 6.31 -20.02
N ASP A 578 -12.56 7.01 -18.91
CA ASP A 578 -13.85 7.39 -18.34
C ASP A 578 -14.77 6.19 -18.04
N ALA A 579 -14.17 5.01 -17.83
CA ALA A 579 -14.89 3.82 -17.38
C ALA A 579 -15.33 3.99 -15.92
N VAL A 580 -16.52 3.48 -15.61
CA VAL A 580 -17.03 3.39 -14.24
C VAL A 580 -17.07 1.92 -13.82
N PHE A 581 -16.33 1.58 -12.77
CA PHE A 581 -16.29 0.24 -12.22
C PHE A 581 -17.25 0.13 -11.05
N VAL A 582 -18.26 -0.72 -11.17
CA VAL A 582 -19.18 -1.06 -10.07
C VAL A 582 -18.67 -2.35 -9.44
N VAL A 583 -18.19 -2.27 -8.20
CA VAL A 583 -17.43 -3.33 -7.54
C VAL A 583 -18.12 -3.78 -6.25
N GLU A 584 -18.58 -5.03 -6.20
CA GLU A 584 -19.03 -5.63 -4.94
C GLU A 584 -17.82 -6.06 -4.09
N LEU A 585 -17.73 -5.57 -2.85
CA LEU A 585 -16.61 -5.81 -1.94
C LEU A 585 -17.05 -6.56 -0.68
N SER A 586 -16.44 -7.73 -0.45
CA SER A 586 -16.62 -8.50 0.79
C SER A 586 -15.79 -7.93 1.94
N SER A 587 -16.10 -8.30 3.19
CA SER A 587 -15.29 -7.89 4.35
C SER A 587 -13.84 -8.40 4.26
N ALA A 588 -13.62 -9.60 3.73
CA ALA A 588 -12.29 -10.17 3.59
C ALA A 588 -11.45 -9.48 2.50
N GLN A 589 -12.08 -8.91 1.47
CA GLN A 589 -11.40 -8.05 0.50
C GLN A 589 -11.06 -6.68 1.09
N LEU A 590 -11.94 -6.14 1.94
CA LEU A 590 -11.77 -4.82 2.55
C LEU A 590 -10.75 -4.80 3.70
N GLU A 591 -10.54 -5.93 4.37
CA GLU A 591 -9.56 -6.08 5.47
C GLU A 591 -8.14 -5.63 5.07
N ASP A 592 -7.73 -5.87 3.82
CA ASP A 592 -6.40 -5.58 3.31
C ASP A 592 -6.33 -4.34 2.41
N MET A 593 -7.35 -3.49 2.39
CA MET A 593 -7.41 -2.36 1.47
C MET A 593 -6.35 -1.29 1.77
N ASP A 594 -5.68 -0.84 0.70
CA ASP A 594 -4.81 0.35 0.68
C ASP A 594 -5.49 1.58 0.04
N PHE A 595 -6.74 1.40 -0.41
CA PHE A 595 -7.51 2.37 -1.20
C PHE A 595 -8.97 2.39 -0.74
N SER A 596 -9.70 3.42 -1.13
CA SER A 596 -11.16 3.47 -1.03
C SER A 596 -11.74 3.82 -2.41
N PRO A 597 -12.96 3.36 -2.73
CA PRO A 597 -13.68 3.81 -3.92
C PRO A 597 -13.95 5.32 -3.93
N ASP A 598 -14.10 5.91 -5.12
CA ASP A 598 -14.58 7.30 -5.26
C ASP A 598 -15.99 7.46 -4.68
N ILE A 599 -16.83 6.44 -4.87
CA ILE A 599 -18.19 6.37 -4.31
C ILE A 599 -18.32 5.07 -3.54
N SER A 600 -18.39 5.16 -2.22
CA SER A 600 -18.56 4.03 -1.32
C SER A 600 -20.02 3.91 -0.91
N VAL A 601 -20.60 2.72 -1.03
CA VAL A 601 -22.00 2.44 -0.66
C VAL A 601 -22.01 1.36 0.40
N VAL A 602 -22.55 1.67 1.57
CA VAL A 602 -22.76 0.70 2.64
C VAL A 602 -24.25 0.43 2.78
N THR A 603 -24.67 -0.82 2.55
CA THR A 603 -26.05 -1.26 2.72
C THR A 603 -26.35 -1.51 4.21
N VAL A 604 -27.10 -2.55 4.56
CA VAL A 604 -27.37 -2.89 5.96
C VAL A 604 -26.19 -3.65 6.57
N LEU A 605 -25.84 -3.32 7.81
CA LEU A 605 -24.82 -3.98 8.62
C LEU A 605 -25.47 -4.73 9.78
N PHE A 606 -25.07 -5.98 9.99
CA PHE A 606 -25.38 -6.81 11.14
C PHE A 606 -24.32 -7.90 11.32
N PRO A 607 -24.23 -8.57 12.49
CA PRO A 607 -23.18 -9.54 12.77
C PRO A 607 -23.14 -10.72 11.79
N GLU A 608 -22.01 -10.92 11.11
CA GLU A 608 -21.70 -12.07 10.23
C GLU A 608 -20.18 -12.33 10.26
N HIS A 609 -19.76 -13.56 9.92
CA HIS A 609 -18.33 -13.93 9.71
C HIS A 609 -17.39 -13.67 10.91
N MET A 610 -17.90 -13.77 12.14
CA MET A 610 -17.13 -13.51 13.36
C MET A 610 -15.97 -14.49 13.58
N ASP A 611 -16.08 -15.71 13.06
CA ASP A 611 -15.05 -16.74 13.04
C ASP A 611 -13.81 -16.27 12.25
N TYR A 612 -14.03 -15.69 11.08
CA TYR A 612 -12.95 -15.17 10.23
C TYR A 612 -12.30 -13.92 10.85
N HIS A 613 -13.13 -12.96 11.32
CA HIS A 613 -12.65 -11.67 11.85
C HIS A 613 -12.24 -11.70 13.33
N LYS A 614 -12.51 -12.80 14.04
CA LYS A 614 -12.29 -12.92 15.48
C LYS A 614 -13.03 -11.87 16.29
N GLY A 615 -14.30 -11.63 15.94
CA GLY A 615 -15.17 -10.69 16.65
C GLY A 615 -15.90 -9.69 15.74
N LEU A 616 -16.98 -9.12 16.29
CA LEU A 616 -17.86 -8.20 15.58
C LEU A 616 -17.19 -6.86 15.24
N ASP A 617 -16.40 -6.32 16.16
CA ASP A 617 -15.71 -5.04 15.96
C ASP A 617 -14.71 -5.13 14.81
N ASN A 618 -13.95 -6.23 14.73
CA ASN A 618 -13.02 -6.47 13.62
C ASN A 618 -13.76 -6.60 12.29
N TYR A 619 -14.94 -7.22 12.26
CA TYR A 619 -15.77 -7.31 11.06
C TYR A 619 -16.22 -5.92 10.57
N TYR A 620 -16.66 -5.06 11.49
CA TYR A 620 -17.05 -3.69 11.15
C TYR A 620 -15.84 -2.82 10.77
N LEU A 621 -14.70 -2.95 11.43
CA LEU A 621 -13.45 -2.28 11.06
C LEU A 621 -12.99 -2.70 9.66
N ALA A 622 -13.06 -4.00 9.35
CA ALA A 622 -12.74 -4.50 8.01
C ALA A 622 -13.63 -3.85 6.96
N LYS A 623 -14.95 -3.71 7.20
CA LYS A 623 -15.84 -3.01 6.26
C LYS A 623 -15.61 -1.50 6.19
N LYS A 624 -15.28 -0.86 7.31
CA LYS A 624 -15.00 0.58 7.37
C LYS A 624 -13.83 0.99 6.47
N ASN A 625 -12.91 0.08 6.15
CA ASN A 625 -11.85 0.34 5.16
C ASN A 625 -12.36 0.83 3.80
N ILE A 626 -13.63 0.58 3.46
CA ILE A 626 -14.25 1.14 2.25
C ILE A 626 -14.28 2.68 2.23
N ILE A 627 -14.16 3.36 3.38
CA ILE A 627 -14.13 4.84 3.46
C ILE A 627 -12.82 5.41 4.03
N ASN A 628 -11.93 4.58 4.58
CA ASN A 628 -10.77 5.05 5.35
C ASN A 628 -9.74 5.85 4.54
N PHE A 629 -9.73 5.69 3.21
CA PHE A 629 -8.80 6.37 2.31
C PHE A 629 -9.48 7.43 1.43
N GLN A 630 -10.75 7.73 1.67
CA GLN A 630 -11.49 8.77 0.94
C GLN A 630 -11.02 10.19 1.31
N GLY A 631 -10.90 11.04 0.29
CA GLY A 631 -10.66 12.48 0.38
C GLY A 631 -11.94 13.31 0.39
N LYS A 632 -11.80 14.63 0.23
CA LYS A 632 -12.89 15.61 0.32
C LYS A 632 -13.90 15.51 -0.84
N ASP A 633 -13.42 15.04 -1.99
CA ASP A 633 -14.21 14.95 -3.22
C ASP A 633 -14.92 13.60 -3.38
N ASP A 634 -14.54 12.62 -2.56
CA ASP A 634 -15.13 11.29 -2.54
C ASP A 634 -16.45 11.28 -1.76
N CYS A 635 -17.29 10.31 -2.09
CA CYS A 635 -18.64 10.22 -1.55
C CYS A 635 -18.86 8.93 -0.76
N PHE A 636 -19.53 9.04 0.37
CA PHE A 636 -19.98 7.91 1.19
C PHE A 636 -21.50 7.89 1.25
N VAL A 637 -22.11 6.94 0.54
CA VAL A 637 -23.54 6.65 0.56
C VAL A 637 -23.87 5.70 1.71
N TYR A 638 -24.66 6.15 2.67
CA TYR A 638 -24.91 5.42 3.92
C TYR A 638 -26.39 5.36 4.29
N ASN A 639 -26.76 4.32 5.04
CA ASN A 639 -28.09 4.21 5.62
C ASN A 639 -28.16 5.04 6.92
N PRO A 640 -28.95 6.13 6.98
CA PRO A 640 -29.06 6.96 8.19
C PRO A 640 -29.69 6.22 9.38
N LYS A 641 -30.36 5.09 9.16
CA LYS A 641 -30.90 4.23 10.22
C LYS A 641 -29.88 3.23 10.79
N SER A 642 -28.69 3.11 10.18
CA SER A 642 -27.64 2.19 10.64
C SER A 642 -26.73 2.88 11.67
N LYS A 643 -26.79 2.44 12.93
CA LYS A 643 -25.94 2.97 14.02
C LYS A 643 -24.45 2.98 13.66
N GLU A 644 -23.94 1.87 13.11
CA GLU A 644 -22.53 1.76 12.72
C GLU A 644 -22.16 2.71 11.58
N SER A 645 -23.00 2.79 10.53
CA SER A 645 -22.71 3.69 9.41
C SER A 645 -22.70 5.16 9.83
N VAL A 646 -23.58 5.53 10.77
CA VAL A 646 -23.61 6.88 11.36
C VAL A 646 -22.38 7.12 12.24
N LYS A 647 -21.96 6.14 13.06
CA LYS A 647 -20.72 6.22 13.86
C LYS A 647 -19.49 6.46 12.99
N TRP A 648 -19.45 5.90 11.77
CA TRP A 648 -18.33 6.08 10.85
C TRP A 648 -18.21 7.50 10.27
N LEU A 649 -19.26 8.33 10.39
CA LEU A 649 -19.21 9.74 9.97
C LEU A 649 -18.30 10.59 10.88
N ALA A 650 -18.06 10.14 12.11
CA ALA A 650 -17.13 10.81 13.02
C ALA A 650 -15.71 10.80 12.43
N GLY A 651 -15.24 12.00 12.04
CA GLY A 651 -13.92 12.17 11.41
C GLY A 651 -13.85 11.81 9.92
N TYR A 652 -14.99 11.49 9.28
CA TYR A 652 -15.04 11.29 7.82
C TYR A 652 -14.81 12.61 7.09
N LYS A 653 -13.94 12.61 6.07
CA LYS A 653 -13.46 13.83 5.40
C LYS A 653 -14.17 14.15 4.10
N GLY A 654 -14.86 13.17 3.51
CA GLY A 654 -15.56 13.30 2.23
C GLY A 654 -17.01 13.74 2.38
N LYS A 655 -17.77 13.62 1.28
CA LYS A 655 -19.20 13.96 1.22
C LYS A 655 -20.04 12.78 1.70
N ALA A 656 -20.63 12.89 2.88
CA ALA A 656 -21.56 11.89 3.39
C ALA A 656 -22.96 12.11 2.81
N ILE A 657 -23.51 11.11 2.15
CA ILE A 657 -24.77 11.19 1.41
C ILE A 657 -25.72 10.12 1.97
N PRO A 658 -26.82 10.51 2.64
CA PRO A 658 -27.79 9.53 3.10
C PRO A 658 -28.49 8.87 1.91
N PHE A 659 -29.03 7.68 2.12
CA PHE A 659 -29.95 7.05 1.16
C PHE A 659 -31.06 8.02 0.73
N ALA A 660 -31.52 7.88 -0.51
CA ALA A 660 -32.59 8.73 -1.05
C ALA A 660 -33.83 8.66 -0.14
N LYS A 661 -34.41 9.81 0.21
CA LYS A 661 -35.55 9.89 1.13
C LYS A 661 -36.78 9.17 0.59
N LYS A 662 -37.10 9.42 -0.69
CA LYS A 662 -38.26 8.87 -1.41
C LYS A 662 -37.82 8.22 -2.72
N ILE A 663 -38.61 7.26 -3.17
CA ILE A 663 -38.54 6.72 -4.53
C ILE A 663 -39.69 7.40 -5.29
N THR A 664 -39.40 7.99 -6.45
CA THR A 664 -40.40 8.75 -7.23
C THR A 664 -41.36 7.88 -8.02
N LEU A 665 -41.07 6.58 -8.14
CA LEU A 665 -41.93 5.60 -8.79
C LEU A 665 -43.01 5.12 -7.84
N ASP A 666 -44.19 4.84 -8.39
CA ASP A 666 -45.24 4.14 -7.66
C ASP A 666 -44.84 2.70 -7.36
N ASP A 667 -45.34 2.16 -6.24
CA ASP A 667 -44.97 0.82 -5.77
C ASP A 667 -45.40 -0.31 -6.73
N SER A 668 -46.43 -0.06 -7.54
CA SER A 668 -46.91 -0.95 -8.61
C SER A 668 -45.88 -1.09 -9.74
N GLU A 669 -45.12 -0.03 -10.02
CA GLU A 669 -44.12 0.01 -11.10
C GLU A 669 -42.78 -0.61 -10.71
N ILE A 670 -42.57 -0.88 -9.42
CA ILE A 670 -41.36 -1.51 -8.91
C ILE A 670 -41.57 -3.02 -8.81
N LEU A 671 -40.87 -3.75 -9.69
CA LEU A 671 -40.90 -5.22 -9.74
C LEU A 671 -40.34 -5.86 -8.46
N LEU A 672 -39.25 -5.32 -7.92
CA LEU A 672 -38.66 -5.80 -6.68
C LEU A 672 -39.59 -5.51 -5.49
N LYS A 673 -40.09 -6.54 -4.81
CA LYS A 673 -40.96 -6.38 -3.63
C LYS A 673 -40.18 -6.38 -2.31
N GLY A 674 -40.76 -5.78 -1.27
CA GLY A 674 -40.25 -5.77 0.10
C GLY A 674 -39.41 -4.55 0.49
N GLU A 675 -39.47 -4.17 1.78
CA GLU A 675 -38.83 -2.97 2.32
C GLU A 675 -37.30 -2.98 2.18
N HIS A 676 -36.65 -4.15 2.34
CA HIS A 676 -35.21 -4.26 2.14
C HIS A 676 -34.78 -3.90 0.71
N ASN A 677 -35.59 -4.25 -0.30
CA ASN A 677 -35.34 -3.86 -1.68
C ASN A 677 -35.60 -2.37 -1.92
N ARG A 678 -36.57 -1.77 -1.22
CA ARG A 678 -36.76 -0.31 -1.21
C ARG A 678 -35.50 0.40 -0.69
N GLN A 679 -34.87 -0.12 0.37
CA GLN A 679 -33.60 0.42 0.87
C GLN A 679 -32.46 0.27 -0.14
N ASN A 680 -32.35 -0.88 -0.82
CA ASN A 680 -31.36 -1.10 -1.89
C ASN A 680 -31.54 -0.11 -3.05
N ILE A 681 -32.79 0.13 -3.47
CA ILE A 681 -33.14 1.11 -4.51
C ILE A 681 -32.75 2.52 -4.06
N LYS A 682 -33.07 2.92 -2.82
CA LYS A 682 -32.72 4.25 -2.29
C LYS A 682 -31.21 4.50 -2.25
N ALA A 683 -30.43 3.47 -1.93
CA ALA A 683 -28.97 3.53 -2.00
C ALA A 683 -28.46 3.70 -3.44
N ALA A 684 -29.06 2.97 -4.39
CA ALA A 684 -28.70 3.05 -5.81
C ALA A 684 -29.07 4.39 -6.44
N ILE A 685 -30.23 4.97 -6.10
CA ILE A 685 -30.65 6.31 -6.53
C ILE A 685 -29.64 7.35 -6.04
N ALA A 686 -29.30 7.34 -4.74
CA ALA A 686 -28.32 8.27 -4.18
C ALA A 686 -26.96 8.17 -4.90
N SER A 687 -26.52 6.95 -5.20
CA SER A 687 -25.28 6.69 -5.94
C SER A 687 -25.32 7.24 -7.37
N ALA A 688 -26.42 7.05 -8.09
CA ALA A 688 -26.60 7.55 -9.45
C ALA A 688 -26.68 9.08 -9.51
N LYS A 689 -27.26 9.71 -8.49
CA LYS A 689 -27.35 11.17 -8.38
C LYS A 689 -26.00 11.85 -8.22
N ILE A 690 -25.04 11.23 -7.53
CA ILE A 690 -23.65 11.71 -7.44
C ILE A 690 -23.01 11.84 -8.83
N LEU A 691 -23.40 10.97 -9.76
CA LEU A 691 -22.93 10.97 -11.15
C LEU A 691 -23.81 11.80 -12.09
N ASN A 692 -24.69 12.66 -11.55
CA ASN A 692 -25.59 13.54 -12.28
C ASN A 692 -26.50 12.79 -13.29
N ILE A 693 -26.92 11.56 -12.96
CA ILE A 693 -27.88 10.83 -13.78
C ILE A 693 -29.30 11.39 -13.55
N LYS A 694 -30.02 11.68 -14.64
CA LYS A 694 -31.38 12.24 -14.62
C LYS A 694 -32.41 11.24 -14.07
N ASP A 695 -33.42 11.72 -13.36
CA ASP A 695 -34.45 10.86 -12.74
C ASP A 695 -35.20 9.99 -13.74
N GLY A 696 -35.52 10.50 -14.93
CA GLY A 696 -36.18 9.70 -15.97
C GLY A 696 -35.40 8.42 -16.34
N ILE A 697 -34.06 8.51 -16.39
CA ILE A 697 -33.19 7.35 -16.69
C ILE A 697 -33.15 6.40 -15.50
N ILE A 698 -33.00 6.93 -14.29
CA ILE A 698 -33.00 6.15 -13.03
C ILE A 698 -34.30 5.35 -12.92
N ASN A 699 -35.43 6.04 -13.09
CA ASN A 699 -36.78 5.47 -13.01
C ASN A 699 -36.98 4.38 -14.07
N LYS A 700 -36.59 4.64 -15.32
CA LYS A 700 -36.66 3.65 -16.40
C LYS A 700 -35.84 2.39 -16.10
N ALA A 701 -34.64 2.55 -15.54
CA ALA A 701 -33.80 1.42 -15.16
C ALA A 701 -34.41 0.60 -14.01
N ILE A 702 -34.99 1.26 -13.00
CA ILE A 702 -35.63 0.60 -11.85
C ILE A 702 -36.90 -0.16 -12.29
N LYS A 703 -37.76 0.43 -13.14
CA LYS A 703 -38.96 -0.24 -13.68
C LYS A 703 -38.62 -1.55 -14.40
N LYS A 704 -37.51 -1.57 -15.14
CA LYS A 704 -37.06 -2.74 -15.92
C LYS A 704 -36.25 -3.74 -15.10
N PHE A 705 -35.76 -3.37 -13.92
CA PHE A 705 -34.82 -4.18 -13.16
C PHE A 705 -35.50 -5.44 -12.61
N LYS A 706 -35.03 -6.60 -13.04
CA LYS A 706 -35.43 -7.92 -12.52
C LYS A 706 -34.40 -8.39 -11.49
N ASN A 707 -34.80 -9.34 -10.64
CA ASN A 707 -33.87 -9.99 -9.71
C ASN A 707 -32.64 -10.54 -10.45
N LEU A 708 -31.53 -10.62 -9.72
CA LEU A 708 -30.33 -11.32 -10.21
C LEU A 708 -30.70 -12.77 -10.56
N PRO A 709 -30.10 -13.35 -11.61
CA PRO A 709 -30.22 -14.78 -11.85
C PRO A 709 -29.90 -15.57 -10.58
N HIS A 710 -30.65 -16.64 -10.34
CA HIS A 710 -30.51 -17.52 -9.18
C HIS A 710 -30.80 -16.88 -7.81
N ARG A 711 -31.52 -15.75 -7.78
CA ARG A 711 -32.00 -15.10 -6.55
C ARG A 711 -33.51 -14.93 -6.57
N LEU A 712 -34.23 -15.86 -5.94
CA LEU A 712 -35.69 -15.96 -6.04
C LEU A 712 -36.19 -15.74 -7.48
N GLU A 713 -35.46 -16.32 -8.45
CA GLU A 713 -35.74 -16.17 -9.87
C GLU A 713 -36.93 -17.06 -10.22
N PHE A 714 -38.03 -16.46 -10.67
CA PHE A 714 -39.18 -17.22 -11.18
C PHE A 714 -38.79 -17.90 -12.50
N VAL A 715 -38.75 -19.23 -12.48
CA VAL A 715 -38.35 -20.04 -13.63
C VAL A 715 -39.51 -20.24 -14.60
N GLY A 716 -40.72 -20.34 -14.08
CA GLY A 716 -41.97 -20.55 -14.80
C GLY A 716 -42.99 -21.32 -13.97
N GLU A 717 -44.23 -21.35 -14.47
CA GLU A 717 -45.30 -22.20 -13.95
C GLU A 717 -45.49 -23.39 -14.91
N PHE A 718 -45.45 -24.60 -14.37
CA PHE A 718 -45.63 -25.83 -15.14
C PHE A 718 -46.53 -26.79 -14.38
N LYS A 719 -47.59 -27.30 -15.01
CA LYS A 719 -48.61 -28.15 -14.37
C LYS A 719 -49.26 -27.51 -13.13
N GLY A 720 -49.37 -26.18 -13.12
CA GLY A 720 -49.85 -25.41 -11.98
C GLY A 720 -48.90 -25.41 -10.78
N ILE A 721 -47.62 -25.75 -10.98
CA ILE A 721 -46.56 -25.62 -9.97
C ILE A 721 -45.67 -24.46 -10.39
N GLU A 722 -45.46 -23.51 -9.47
CA GLU A 722 -44.48 -22.45 -9.67
C GLU A 722 -43.09 -22.91 -9.23
N PHE A 723 -42.06 -22.67 -10.06
CA PHE A 723 -40.68 -23.01 -9.76
C PHE A 723 -39.84 -21.75 -9.53
N TYR A 724 -39.13 -21.69 -8.40
CA TYR A 724 -38.22 -20.60 -8.08
C TYR A 724 -36.79 -21.10 -7.88
N ASP A 725 -35.85 -20.45 -8.56
CA ASP A 725 -34.42 -20.66 -8.41
C ASP A 725 -33.81 -19.63 -7.46
N ASP A 726 -33.40 -20.08 -6.28
CA ASP A 726 -32.66 -19.31 -5.29
C ASP A 726 -31.32 -19.99 -4.96
N ALA A 727 -30.62 -20.52 -5.98
CA ALA A 727 -29.38 -21.26 -5.79
C ALA A 727 -28.28 -20.46 -5.06
N ILE A 728 -28.35 -19.12 -5.05
CA ILE A 728 -27.45 -18.23 -4.30
C ILE A 728 -27.63 -18.31 -2.77
N SER A 729 -28.74 -18.85 -2.28
CA SER A 729 -29.01 -19.02 -0.84
C SER A 729 -28.25 -20.21 -0.26
N THR A 730 -27.01 -19.94 0.17
CA THR A 730 -26.08 -20.95 0.72
C THR A 730 -26.03 -20.99 2.25
N THR A 731 -26.95 -20.31 2.95
CA THR A 731 -27.03 -20.30 4.42
C THR A 731 -28.46 -20.52 4.92
N PRO A 732 -28.67 -21.06 6.14
CA PRO A 732 -30.00 -21.26 6.72
C PRO A 732 -30.85 -19.98 6.73
N GLU A 733 -30.27 -18.84 7.10
CA GLU A 733 -30.98 -17.56 7.21
C GLU A 733 -31.46 -17.06 5.85
N SER A 734 -30.66 -17.29 4.81
CA SER A 734 -31.00 -16.89 3.44
C SER A 734 -32.18 -17.72 2.93
N THR A 735 -32.16 -19.04 3.18
CA THR A 735 -33.31 -19.91 2.88
C THR A 735 -34.55 -19.57 3.71
N ILE A 736 -34.41 -19.22 4.99
CA ILE A 736 -35.56 -18.78 5.80
C ILE A 736 -36.16 -17.49 5.20
N ALA A 737 -35.33 -16.55 4.73
CA ALA A 737 -35.81 -15.35 4.06
C ALA A 737 -36.51 -15.67 2.73
N ALA A 738 -36.03 -16.65 1.98
CA ALA A 738 -36.67 -17.15 0.77
C ALA A 738 -38.07 -17.72 1.06
N ILE A 739 -38.19 -18.62 2.04
CA ILE A 739 -39.46 -19.20 2.49
C ILE A 739 -40.45 -18.11 2.93
N LYS A 740 -39.97 -17.07 3.63
CA LYS A 740 -40.82 -15.95 4.06
C LYS A 740 -41.31 -15.09 2.90
N SER A 741 -40.53 -14.99 1.83
CA SER A 741 -40.81 -14.11 0.69
C SER A 741 -41.76 -14.75 -0.31
N ILE A 742 -41.61 -16.06 -0.52
CA ILE A 742 -42.41 -16.85 -1.44
C ILE A 742 -43.61 -17.44 -0.69
N LYS A 743 -44.82 -17.03 -1.07
CA LYS A 743 -46.05 -17.59 -0.48
C LYS A 743 -46.25 -19.02 -1.00
N ASN A 744 -46.84 -19.90 -0.18
CA ASN A 744 -47.23 -21.26 -0.56
C ASN A 744 -46.10 -22.21 -1.01
N VAL A 745 -44.90 -22.09 -0.44
CA VAL A 745 -43.84 -23.11 -0.61
C VAL A 745 -44.34 -24.46 -0.10
N ASP A 746 -44.36 -25.44 -1.00
CA ASP A 746 -44.86 -26.79 -0.73
C ASP A 746 -43.73 -27.84 -0.82
N THR A 747 -42.80 -27.62 -1.75
CA THR A 747 -41.58 -28.42 -1.92
C THR A 747 -40.35 -27.54 -1.80
N ILE A 748 -39.35 -27.98 -1.03
CA ILE A 748 -38.08 -27.27 -0.88
C ILE A 748 -36.89 -28.20 -1.08
N LEU A 749 -35.87 -27.72 -1.80
CA LEU A 749 -34.62 -28.44 -2.03
C LEU A 749 -33.53 -27.86 -1.10
N LEU A 750 -33.01 -28.70 -0.20
CA LEU A 750 -32.05 -28.37 0.86
C LEU A 750 -30.80 -29.26 0.76
N GLY A 751 -29.69 -28.87 1.38
CA GLY A 751 -28.47 -29.68 1.49
C GLY A 751 -27.34 -29.27 0.53
N GLY A 752 -26.14 -29.77 0.77
CA GLY A 752 -24.90 -29.38 0.07
C GLY A 752 -23.69 -29.50 0.99
N GLU A 753 -22.64 -28.72 0.76
CA GLU A 753 -21.39 -28.78 1.55
C GLU A 753 -21.65 -28.53 3.05
N ASP A 754 -21.20 -29.42 3.94
CA ASP A 754 -21.36 -29.25 5.38
C ASP A 754 -20.31 -28.28 5.95
N ARG A 755 -20.77 -27.11 6.42
CA ARG A 755 -19.96 -26.11 7.13
C ARG A 755 -20.22 -26.06 8.63
N GLY A 756 -20.96 -27.03 9.17
CA GLY A 756 -21.33 -27.08 10.58
C GLY A 756 -22.38 -26.04 10.99
N TYR A 757 -23.22 -25.58 10.05
CA TYR A 757 -24.30 -24.65 10.36
C TYR A 757 -25.33 -25.27 11.33
N ASP A 758 -25.93 -24.43 12.17
CA ASP A 758 -27.13 -24.77 12.92
C ASP A 758 -28.38 -24.58 12.06
N PHE A 759 -29.15 -25.65 11.89
CA PHE A 759 -30.37 -25.66 11.09
C PHE A 759 -31.65 -25.62 11.93
N SER A 760 -31.56 -25.44 13.25
CA SER A 760 -32.70 -25.42 14.18
C SER A 760 -33.77 -24.39 13.79
N GLN A 761 -33.36 -23.17 13.41
CA GLN A 761 -34.26 -22.11 12.98
C GLN A 761 -34.88 -22.38 11.61
N LEU A 762 -34.14 -23.04 10.71
CA LEU A 762 -34.66 -23.44 9.41
C LEU A 762 -35.74 -24.51 9.59
N ALA A 763 -35.51 -25.50 10.46
CA ALA A 763 -36.52 -26.50 10.81
C ALA A 763 -37.81 -25.87 11.36
N LYS A 764 -37.69 -24.89 12.26
CA LYS A 764 -38.83 -24.11 12.76
C LYS A 764 -39.57 -23.40 11.62
N ALA A 765 -38.85 -22.82 10.66
CA ALA A 765 -39.46 -22.16 9.51
C ALA A 765 -40.20 -23.16 8.61
N VAL A 766 -39.57 -24.29 8.27
CA VAL A 766 -40.18 -25.37 7.47
C VAL A 766 -41.52 -25.81 8.07
N LYS A 767 -41.54 -26.05 9.39
CA LYS A 767 -42.78 -26.40 10.12
C LYS A 767 -43.80 -25.26 10.14
N LYS A 768 -43.38 -24.03 10.45
CA LYS A 768 -44.26 -22.86 10.52
C LYS A 768 -44.98 -22.58 9.20
N TYR A 769 -44.27 -22.71 8.08
CA TYR A 769 -44.81 -22.48 6.73
C TYR A 769 -45.48 -23.72 6.12
N LYS A 770 -45.63 -24.80 6.90
CA LYS A 770 -46.31 -26.04 6.50
C LYS A 770 -45.75 -26.64 5.19
N ILE A 771 -44.43 -26.56 4.99
CA ILE A 771 -43.76 -27.18 3.83
C ILE A 771 -43.81 -28.70 4.03
N ARG A 772 -44.29 -29.44 3.01
CA ARG A 772 -44.59 -30.89 3.14
C ARG A 772 -43.53 -31.77 2.53
N ASN A 773 -42.98 -31.35 1.39
CA ASN A 773 -42.03 -32.13 0.61
C ASN A 773 -40.63 -31.54 0.72
N ILE A 774 -39.64 -32.37 1.07
CA ILE A 774 -38.27 -31.91 1.28
C ILE A 774 -37.32 -32.79 0.48
N VAL A 775 -36.60 -32.19 -0.45
CA VAL A 775 -35.47 -32.84 -1.10
C VAL A 775 -34.20 -32.50 -0.31
N ILE A 776 -33.39 -33.51 -0.04
CA ILE A 776 -32.13 -33.40 0.69
C ILE A 776 -30.97 -33.86 -0.19
N PHE A 777 -30.07 -32.93 -0.49
CA PHE A 777 -28.74 -33.23 -1.02
C PHE A 777 -27.79 -33.65 0.11
N GLU A 778 -26.84 -34.54 -0.20
CA GLU A 778 -25.92 -35.15 0.78
C GLU A 778 -24.98 -34.14 1.48
N GLU A 779 -24.12 -34.64 2.38
CA GLU A 779 -23.29 -33.90 3.35
C GLU A 779 -24.11 -33.16 4.42
N SER A 780 -24.40 -31.86 4.24
CA SER A 780 -25.13 -31.06 5.24
C SER A 780 -26.56 -31.54 5.44
N GLY A 781 -27.11 -32.27 4.46
CA GLY A 781 -28.41 -32.92 4.54
C GLY A 781 -28.58 -33.80 5.79
N LYS A 782 -27.51 -34.46 6.27
CA LYS A 782 -27.57 -35.26 7.50
C LYS A 782 -27.87 -34.40 8.74
N ARG A 783 -27.29 -33.20 8.84
CA ARG A 783 -27.56 -32.26 9.94
C ARG A 783 -28.95 -31.65 9.82
N ILE A 784 -29.36 -31.29 8.60
CA ILE A 784 -30.70 -30.75 8.33
C ILE A 784 -31.77 -31.76 8.75
N LEU A 785 -31.60 -33.03 8.40
CA LEU A 785 -32.52 -34.11 8.80
C LEU A 785 -32.58 -34.32 10.30
N LYS A 786 -31.45 -34.18 11.02
CA LYS A 786 -31.45 -34.24 12.48
C LYS A 786 -32.20 -33.07 13.13
N ALA A 787 -32.17 -31.89 12.50
CA ALA A 787 -32.83 -30.69 13.02
C ALA A 787 -34.33 -30.65 12.72
N ILE A 788 -34.77 -31.28 11.63
CA ILE A 788 -36.18 -31.31 11.21
C ILE A 788 -36.90 -32.46 11.92
N SER A 789 -37.90 -32.13 12.74
CA SER A 789 -38.77 -33.09 13.41
C SER A 789 -40.23 -32.96 12.93
N GLY A 790 -40.83 -34.07 12.51
CA GLY A 790 -42.21 -34.13 12.01
C GLY A 790 -42.38 -35.12 10.85
N ASN A 791 -43.62 -35.28 10.40
CA ASN A 791 -43.97 -36.15 9.28
C ASN A 791 -43.83 -35.36 7.95
N PHE A 792 -42.70 -35.52 7.27
CA PHE A 792 -42.42 -34.88 5.99
C PHE A 792 -42.19 -35.94 4.92
N ASN A 793 -42.55 -35.63 3.67
CA ASN A 793 -42.18 -36.45 2.53
C ASN A 793 -40.74 -36.10 2.12
N ILE A 794 -39.79 -36.93 2.52
CA ILE A 794 -38.35 -36.65 2.37
C ILE A 794 -37.77 -37.50 1.25
N PHE A 795 -37.07 -36.85 0.32
CA PHE A 795 -36.32 -37.52 -0.75
C PHE A 795 -34.84 -37.15 -0.70
N LYS A 796 -33.97 -38.15 -0.60
CA LYS A 796 -32.51 -37.94 -0.58
C LYS A 796 -31.95 -38.24 -1.96
N THR A 797 -31.13 -37.34 -2.50
CA THR A 797 -30.51 -37.54 -3.81
C THR A 797 -29.22 -36.74 -3.96
N ARG A 798 -28.41 -37.09 -4.96
CA ARG A 798 -27.31 -36.27 -5.47
C ARG A 798 -27.60 -35.69 -6.86
N SER A 799 -28.71 -36.09 -7.49
CA SER A 799 -29.11 -35.69 -8.84
C SER A 799 -30.14 -34.55 -8.78
N MET A 800 -29.85 -33.46 -9.51
CA MET A 800 -30.83 -32.39 -9.69
C MET A 800 -32.02 -32.89 -10.53
N GLU A 801 -31.80 -33.83 -11.45
CA GLU A 801 -32.85 -34.44 -12.26
C GLU A 801 -33.87 -35.17 -11.38
N GLU A 802 -33.40 -36.02 -10.47
CA GLU A 802 -34.26 -36.71 -9.51
C GLU A 802 -34.97 -35.77 -8.54
N ALA A 803 -34.28 -34.73 -8.07
CA ALA A 803 -34.86 -33.70 -7.21
C ALA A 803 -36.05 -32.99 -7.88
N VAL A 804 -35.91 -32.62 -9.15
CA VAL A 804 -36.97 -31.97 -9.92
C VAL A 804 -38.10 -32.95 -10.25
N MET A 805 -37.81 -34.22 -10.56
CA MET A 805 -38.84 -35.25 -10.76
C MET A 805 -39.69 -35.44 -9.50
N PHE A 806 -39.05 -35.51 -8.33
CA PHE A 806 -39.73 -35.57 -7.05
C PHE A 806 -40.63 -34.34 -6.84
N ALA A 807 -40.14 -33.13 -7.17
CA ALA A 807 -40.93 -31.92 -7.09
C ALA A 807 -42.16 -31.95 -8.00
N TYR A 808 -42.03 -32.39 -9.26
CA TYR A 808 -43.18 -32.54 -10.16
C TYR A 808 -44.22 -33.54 -9.66
N LYS A 809 -43.79 -34.62 -8.99
CA LYS A 809 -44.68 -35.68 -8.52
C LYS A 809 -45.46 -35.29 -7.27
N TYR A 810 -44.85 -34.57 -6.33
CA TYR A 810 -45.43 -34.36 -5.00
C TYR A 810 -45.81 -32.92 -4.66
N THR A 811 -45.38 -31.92 -5.44
CA THR A 811 -45.81 -30.54 -5.23
C THR A 811 -47.27 -30.39 -5.64
N LYS A 812 -48.13 -29.88 -4.76
CA LYS A 812 -49.54 -29.65 -5.11
C LYS A 812 -49.69 -28.59 -6.20
N LYS A 813 -50.77 -28.70 -6.99
CA LYS A 813 -51.23 -27.62 -7.87
C LYS A 813 -51.50 -26.33 -7.06
N GLY A 814 -51.08 -25.18 -7.58
CA GLY A 814 -51.04 -23.90 -6.88
C GLY A 814 -49.95 -23.78 -5.80
N GLY A 815 -49.08 -24.79 -5.67
CA GLY A 815 -47.95 -24.80 -4.74
C GLY A 815 -46.64 -24.41 -5.43
N VAL A 816 -45.64 -24.07 -4.60
CA VAL A 816 -44.31 -23.66 -5.08
C VAL A 816 -43.26 -24.73 -4.79
N CYS A 817 -42.40 -25.00 -5.78
CA CYS A 817 -41.12 -25.67 -5.61
C CYS A 817 -39.97 -24.66 -5.54
N LEU A 818 -39.26 -24.64 -4.41
CA LEU A 818 -38.16 -23.70 -4.14
C LEU A 818 -36.80 -24.40 -4.09
N LEU A 819 -35.88 -24.03 -4.99
CA LEU A 819 -34.46 -24.36 -4.85
C LEU A 819 -33.77 -23.34 -3.94
N SER A 820 -33.55 -23.68 -2.66
CA SER A 820 -32.85 -22.81 -1.72
C SER A 820 -32.07 -23.63 -0.69
N SER A 821 -30.87 -24.07 -1.07
CA SER A 821 -30.21 -25.22 -0.44
C SER A 821 -29.77 -25.05 1.01
N ALA A 822 -29.76 -23.83 1.56
CA ALA A 822 -29.28 -23.51 2.91
C ALA A 822 -27.82 -23.93 3.17
N SER A 823 -27.08 -24.30 2.13
CA SER A 823 -25.72 -24.81 2.17
C SER A 823 -24.99 -24.48 0.86
N PRO A 824 -23.66 -24.29 0.90
CA PRO A 824 -22.84 -24.10 -0.31
C PRO A 824 -22.92 -25.30 -1.25
N SER A 825 -22.67 -25.09 -2.54
CA SER A 825 -22.88 -26.11 -3.57
C SER A 825 -21.62 -26.90 -3.95
N TYR A 826 -20.46 -26.62 -3.34
CA TYR A 826 -19.15 -27.10 -3.82
C TYR A 826 -18.93 -28.63 -3.78
N SER A 827 -19.75 -29.36 -3.04
CA SER A 827 -19.70 -30.82 -2.94
C SER A 827 -20.24 -31.52 -4.18
N LEU A 828 -21.23 -30.92 -4.86
CA LEU A 828 -21.93 -31.51 -6.00
C LEU A 828 -21.81 -30.66 -7.27
N TRP A 829 -21.53 -29.36 -7.14
CA TRP A 829 -21.43 -28.41 -8.26
C TRP A 829 -20.17 -27.56 -8.14
N LYS A 830 -19.68 -27.02 -9.25
CA LYS A 830 -18.51 -26.12 -9.28
C LYS A 830 -18.78 -24.80 -8.56
N ASN A 831 -20.01 -24.30 -8.64
CA ASN A 831 -20.47 -23.06 -8.03
C ASN A 831 -22.01 -23.04 -7.92
N PHE A 832 -22.59 -21.93 -7.47
CA PHE A 832 -24.04 -21.83 -7.31
C PHE A 832 -24.74 -21.56 -8.66
N GLU A 833 -24.06 -20.90 -9.59
CA GLU A 833 -24.60 -20.63 -10.92
C GLU A 833 -24.87 -21.94 -11.68
N GLU A 834 -23.92 -22.88 -11.68
CA GLU A 834 -24.11 -24.19 -12.32
C GLU A 834 -25.29 -24.97 -11.70
N LYS A 835 -25.41 -24.95 -10.37
CA LYS A 835 -26.53 -25.57 -9.64
C LYS A 835 -27.88 -25.00 -10.10
N GLY A 836 -28.01 -23.67 -10.15
CA GLY A 836 -29.25 -23.02 -10.56
C GLY A 836 -29.54 -23.19 -12.06
N ASP A 837 -28.53 -23.11 -12.92
CA ASP A 837 -28.67 -23.35 -14.36
C ASP A 837 -29.13 -24.78 -14.66
N GLN A 838 -28.57 -25.77 -13.95
CA GLN A 838 -29.00 -27.16 -14.05
C GLN A 838 -30.46 -27.32 -13.63
N PHE A 839 -30.87 -26.76 -12.48
CA PHE A 839 -32.27 -26.78 -12.04
C PHE A 839 -33.21 -26.18 -13.08
N LYS A 840 -32.92 -24.98 -13.58
CA LYS A 840 -33.72 -24.30 -14.61
C LYS A 840 -33.83 -25.12 -15.89
N LYS A 841 -32.72 -25.72 -16.34
CA LYS A 841 -32.69 -26.57 -17.54
C LYS A 841 -33.58 -27.79 -17.36
N ILE A 842 -33.53 -28.46 -16.22
CA ILE A 842 -34.28 -29.69 -15.95
C ILE A 842 -35.77 -29.40 -15.79
N VAL A 843 -36.14 -28.36 -15.04
CA VAL A 843 -37.54 -27.93 -14.89
C VAL A 843 -38.17 -27.72 -16.28
N LYS A 844 -37.50 -26.94 -17.14
CA LYS A 844 -37.97 -26.69 -18.51
C LYS A 844 -37.98 -27.94 -19.40
N LYS A 845 -37.04 -28.86 -19.20
CA LYS A 845 -37.00 -30.14 -19.91
C LYS A 845 -38.20 -31.00 -19.52
N MET A 846 -38.45 -31.18 -18.23
CA MET A 846 -39.53 -32.03 -17.71
C MET A 846 -40.92 -31.53 -18.10
N ALA A 847 -41.09 -30.21 -18.22
CA ALA A 847 -42.31 -29.60 -18.77
C ALA A 847 -42.65 -30.07 -20.20
N ARG A 848 -41.67 -30.54 -20.99
CA ARG A 848 -41.88 -31.01 -22.37
C ARG A 848 -42.14 -32.52 -22.49
N PHE A 849 -41.78 -33.32 -21.48
CA PHE A 849 -41.79 -34.79 -21.56
C PHE A 849 -42.93 -35.45 -20.78
N THR A 850 -43.85 -34.66 -20.24
CA THR A 850 -45.03 -35.21 -19.58
C THR A 850 -46.25 -34.94 -20.45
N PRO A 851 -46.99 -35.99 -20.89
CA PRO A 851 -48.24 -35.80 -21.61
C PRO A 851 -49.17 -34.91 -20.77
N THR A 852 -49.77 -33.90 -21.41
CA THR A 852 -50.98 -33.25 -20.89
C THR A 852 -52.05 -34.32 -20.71
N PRO A 853 -52.74 -34.37 -19.56
CA PRO A 853 -53.88 -35.27 -19.40
C PRO A 853 -54.97 -34.96 -20.41
#